data_AF-A0A6A7RY40-F1
#
_entry.id   AF-A0A6A7RY40-F1
#
_cell.length_a   1.000
_cell.length_b   1.000
_cell.length_c   1.000
_cell.angle_alpha   90.00
_cell.angle_beta   90.00
_cell.angle_gamma   90.00
#
_symmetry.space_group_name_H-M   'P 1'
#
loop_
_entity.id
_entity.type
_entity.pdbx_description
1 polymer ?
#
loop_
_entity_poly.entity_id
_entity_poly.type
_entity_poly.pdbx_seq_one_letter_code
_entity_poly.pdbx_strand_id
1 'polypeptide(L)'
;DPPMVGGFVAELARRLQGRGPTLALPLTWIEQRLSESGLTIEHLVQAENQQQAADQVSISNSIGSLRVLGATDWRTFVETQSVVENTLREDPGGAYGRMDFATRDRYRHAIERIAKKACLSEGEVARKAVELARMGVLAIAAGGGGGAGDSHRAGHVGYYLIDKGLPQLERAAQVRLSGAEALRKTAARFPSLVYLGGIALITVIVGASLLAQAFAAGAPGWLLVPIGIVSLLAASQLGVALVNWLATLLVAPHPLPRMDFSEGIPADARTLVVVPTMLTSASGVEDLVEALEVRFLANRDERLHFGLLTDFRDARQESLPEDDALVILAGTRIGELNAKYGGDGTRIRGDLFFLFHRPRRWNPEDRLWMGYERKRGKLAELNALLRGGTGNGFALVVGDRALLSSVKYVLTLDTDTQLPRDAARQFVGTMAHPLNRPAYDAAKRRVTAGYGILQPRVAIGLPATNRSRYARLYGGEPGIDPYTRAVSDVYQDVFGEGSFIGKGIYDVDAFEQALGGRFPENRVLSHDLLEGCYARAGLLSDVHLYEDYPIRYSADVSRRYRWIRGDWQLAGWLRRRVPGATVGADNMRQKNPLSMLSQWKLFDNLRRSLVPAALTLLLLSGWTLLAPAWLWTLAAIATLLLPP
;
A
#
# COMPACT_ATOMS: atom_id res chain seq x y z
N ASP A 1 68.31 -2.61 17.63
CA ASP A 1 68.08 -3.86 18.39
C ASP A 1 66.71 -4.42 18.12
N PRO A 2 66.56 -5.74 17.90
CA PRO A 2 65.23 -6.36 17.83
C PRO A 2 64.53 -6.23 19.19
N PRO A 3 63.20 -6.07 19.20
CA PRO A 3 62.45 -5.97 20.46
C PRO A 3 62.47 -7.33 21.16
N MET A 4 63.03 -7.39 22.37
CA MET A 4 63.03 -8.60 23.22
C MET A 4 61.67 -8.81 23.92
N VAL A 5 60.59 -8.70 23.15
CA VAL A 5 59.21 -8.91 23.60
C VAL A 5 58.82 -10.38 23.47
N GLY A 6 57.88 -10.84 24.30
CA GLY A 6 57.42 -12.23 24.39
C GLY A 6 57.13 -12.86 23.02
N GLY A 7 56.26 -12.25 22.22
CA GLY A 7 55.93 -12.76 20.88
C GLY A 7 57.11 -12.89 19.91
N PHE A 8 58.10 -11.99 19.97
CA PHE A 8 59.29 -12.07 19.10
C PHE A 8 60.22 -13.21 19.55
N VAL A 9 60.52 -13.26 20.85
CA VAL A 9 61.40 -14.28 21.43
C VAL A 9 60.78 -15.68 21.29
N ALA A 10 59.48 -15.81 21.54
CA ALA A 10 58.79 -17.10 21.49
C ALA A 10 58.72 -17.67 20.07
N GLU A 11 58.38 -16.86 19.07
CA GLU A 11 58.31 -17.32 17.68
C GLU A 11 59.69 -17.59 17.08
N LEU A 12 60.69 -16.76 17.42
CA LEU A 12 62.06 -16.94 16.97
C LEU A 12 62.69 -18.20 17.60
N ALA A 13 62.52 -18.40 18.91
CA ALA A 13 62.97 -19.60 19.60
C ALA A 13 62.33 -20.86 18.98
N ARG A 14 61.01 -20.87 18.81
CA ARG A 14 60.26 -21.98 18.19
C ARG A 14 60.74 -22.34 16.79
N ARG A 15 61.14 -21.36 15.97
CA ARG A 15 61.62 -21.61 14.60
C ARG A 15 63.07 -22.09 14.52
N LEU A 16 63.92 -21.68 15.46
CA LEU A 16 65.35 -22.00 15.47
C LEU A 16 65.67 -23.28 16.23
N GLN A 17 64.87 -23.63 17.25
CA GLN A 17 65.07 -24.82 18.06
C GLN A 17 64.96 -26.09 17.18
N GLY A 18 66.00 -26.93 17.20
CA GLY A 18 66.04 -28.21 16.49
C GLY A 18 66.49 -28.16 15.01
N ARG A 19 66.86 -26.99 14.46
CA ARG A 19 67.27 -26.85 13.04
C ARG A 19 68.78 -26.95 12.75
N GLY A 20 69.55 -27.51 13.69
CA GLY A 20 70.98 -27.81 13.52
C GLY A 20 71.94 -26.79 14.17
N PRO A 21 73.25 -27.12 14.24
CA PRO A 21 74.23 -26.39 15.05
C PRO A 21 74.55 -24.97 14.55
N THR A 22 74.36 -24.69 13.27
CA THR A 22 74.58 -23.35 12.69
C THR A 22 73.57 -22.30 13.16
N LEU A 23 72.40 -22.74 13.66
CA LEU A 23 71.34 -21.87 14.17
C LEU A 23 71.32 -21.77 15.71
N ALA A 24 72.32 -22.35 16.38
CA ALA A 24 72.49 -22.23 17.83
C ALA A 24 73.04 -20.85 18.25
N LEU A 25 73.91 -20.24 17.43
CA LEU A 25 74.52 -18.93 17.69
C LEU A 25 73.50 -17.81 17.95
N PRO A 26 72.43 -17.64 17.14
CA PRO A 26 71.39 -16.66 17.43
C PRO A 26 70.59 -16.94 18.71
N LEU A 27 70.36 -18.21 19.05
CA LEU A 27 69.67 -18.60 20.29
C LEU A 27 70.49 -18.25 21.52
N THR A 28 71.80 -18.55 21.50
CA THR A 28 72.73 -18.19 22.59
C THR A 28 72.85 -16.67 22.74
N TRP A 29 72.81 -15.92 21.64
CA TRP A 29 72.81 -14.46 21.67
C TRP A 29 71.54 -13.89 22.33
N ILE A 30 70.36 -14.44 22.02
CA ILE A 30 69.08 -14.06 22.66
C ILE A 30 69.12 -14.40 24.15
N GLU A 31 69.60 -15.60 24.50
CA GLU A 31 69.71 -16.05 25.89
C GLU A 31 70.62 -15.14 26.72
N GLN A 32 71.76 -14.71 26.15
CA GLN A 32 72.65 -13.75 26.79
C GLN A 32 72.01 -12.36 26.96
N ARG A 33 71.25 -11.89 25.96
CA ARG A 33 70.53 -10.61 26.06
C ARG A 33 69.40 -10.63 27.08
N LEU A 34 68.70 -11.75 27.21
CA LEU A 34 67.63 -11.91 28.20
C LEU A 34 68.18 -12.05 29.62
N SER A 35 69.35 -12.68 29.77
CA SER A 35 70.00 -12.82 31.08
C SER A 35 70.49 -11.49 31.65
N GLU A 36 70.88 -10.52 30.81
CA GLU A 36 71.15 -9.13 31.21
C GLU A 36 69.97 -8.49 31.96
N SER A 37 68.74 -8.96 31.71
CA SER A 37 67.50 -8.49 32.34
C SER A 37 66.88 -9.51 33.31
N GLY A 38 67.60 -10.58 33.66
CA GLY A 38 67.12 -11.62 34.58
C GLY A 38 65.99 -12.50 34.03
N LEU A 39 65.78 -12.52 32.71
CA LEU A 39 64.75 -13.31 32.03
C LEU A 39 65.37 -14.48 31.28
N THR A 40 64.60 -15.55 31.11
CA THR A 40 64.97 -16.70 30.28
C THR A 40 64.04 -16.82 29.08
N ILE A 41 64.49 -17.48 28.02
CA ILE A 41 63.66 -17.78 26.85
C ILE A 41 62.42 -18.57 27.28
N GLU A 42 62.58 -19.57 28.16
CA GLU A 42 61.48 -20.39 28.67
C GLU A 42 60.42 -19.57 29.39
N HIS A 43 60.84 -18.62 30.24
CA HIS A 43 59.92 -17.77 30.99
C HIS A 43 59.11 -16.85 30.05
N LEU A 44 59.76 -16.25 29.05
CA LEU A 44 59.05 -15.42 28.06
C LEU A 44 58.12 -16.22 27.16
N VAL A 45 58.51 -17.43 26.76
CA VAL A 45 57.64 -18.35 26.01
C VAL A 45 56.42 -18.75 26.84
N GLN A 46 56.61 -19.07 28.13
CA GLN A 46 55.51 -19.42 29.02
C GLN A 46 54.56 -18.24 29.27
N ALA A 47 55.10 -17.05 29.52
CA ALA A 47 54.31 -15.84 29.72
C ALA A 47 53.51 -15.45 28.46
N GLU A 48 54.13 -15.52 27.28
CA GLU A 48 53.46 -15.27 26.00
C GLU A 48 52.36 -16.31 25.73
N ASN A 49 52.61 -17.59 25.99
CA ASN A 49 51.58 -18.64 25.84
C ASN A 49 50.40 -18.43 26.81
N GLN A 50 50.68 -18.01 28.05
CA GLN A 50 49.63 -17.67 29.02
C GLN A 50 48.80 -16.46 28.58
N GLN A 51 49.46 -15.42 28.08
CA GLN A 51 48.79 -14.23 27.56
C GLN A 51 47.94 -14.56 26.33
N GLN A 52 48.49 -15.32 25.37
CA GLN A 52 47.74 -15.77 24.20
C GLN A 52 46.55 -16.65 24.58
N ALA A 53 46.68 -17.52 25.58
CA ALA A 53 45.55 -18.32 26.08
C ALA A 53 44.47 -17.45 26.74
N ALA A 54 44.85 -16.47 27.55
CA ALA A 54 43.93 -15.53 28.18
C ALA A 54 43.19 -14.67 27.13
N ASP A 55 43.93 -14.17 26.14
CA ASP A 55 43.38 -13.39 25.02
C ASP A 55 42.44 -14.25 24.17
N GLN A 56 42.81 -15.50 23.88
CA GLN A 56 41.96 -16.44 23.14
C GLN A 56 40.63 -16.71 23.88
N VAL A 57 40.66 -16.90 25.20
CA VAL A 57 39.45 -17.06 26.01
C VAL A 57 38.61 -15.79 26.01
N SER A 58 39.23 -14.62 26.18
CA SER A 58 38.55 -13.32 26.18
C SER A 58 37.86 -13.02 24.83
N ILE A 59 38.56 -13.27 23.72
CA ILE A 59 38.03 -13.14 22.37
C ILE A 59 36.89 -14.15 22.15
N SER A 60 37.08 -15.40 22.56
CA SER A 60 36.04 -16.44 22.47
C SER A 60 34.78 -16.05 23.26
N ASN A 61 34.92 -15.55 24.48
CA ASN A 61 33.80 -15.08 25.31
C ASN A 61 33.11 -13.85 24.70
N SER A 62 33.87 -12.93 24.10
CA SER A 62 33.33 -11.73 23.44
C SER A 62 32.54 -12.12 22.18
N ILE A 63 33.10 -12.99 21.33
CA ILE A 63 32.42 -13.52 20.14
C ILE A 63 31.19 -14.34 20.55
N GLY A 64 31.32 -15.17 21.59
CA GLY A 64 30.23 -15.95 22.16
C GLY A 64 29.09 -15.06 22.65
N SER A 65 29.42 -14.00 23.40
CA SER A 65 28.44 -13.03 23.90
C SER A 65 27.77 -12.27 22.77
N LEU A 66 28.52 -11.79 21.78
CA LEU A 66 27.95 -11.13 20.60
C LEU A 66 27.06 -12.07 19.78
N ARG A 67 27.45 -13.35 19.65
CA ARG A 67 26.63 -14.37 18.99
C ARG A 67 25.35 -14.64 19.80
N VAL A 68 25.42 -14.71 21.12
CA VAL A 68 24.25 -14.85 21.99
C VAL A 68 23.33 -13.63 21.86
N LEU A 69 23.87 -12.41 21.95
CA LEU A 69 23.09 -11.18 21.74
C LEU A 69 22.45 -11.13 20.35
N GLY A 70 23.14 -11.61 19.32
CA GLY A 70 22.62 -11.66 17.95
C GLY A 70 21.61 -12.79 17.70
N ALA A 71 21.71 -13.91 18.43
CA ALA A 71 20.80 -15.05 18.32
C ALA A 71 19.57 -14.94 19.25
N THR A 72 19.61 -14.05 20.24
CA THR A 72 18.50 -13.83 21.17
C THR A 72 17.35 -13.16 20.45
N ASP A 73 16.15 -13.74 20.55
CA ASP A 73 14.93 -13.08 20.09
C ASP A 73 14.49 -11.99 21.08
N TRP A 74 15.04 -10.79 20.86
CA TRP A 74 14.71 -9.61 21.65
C TRP A 74 13.21 -9.28 21.65
N ARG A 75 12.46 -9.69 20.61
CA ARG A 75 11.02 -9.42 20.54
C ARG A 75 10.29 -10.16 21.65
N THR A 76 10.54 -11.47 21.75
CA THR A 76 9.93 -12.32 22.78
C THR A 76 10.35 -11.88 24.19
N PHE A 77 11.62 -11.53 24.39
CA PHE A 77 12.11 -11.02 25.68
C PHE A 77 11.39 -9.73 26.12
N VAL A 78 11.34 -8.72 25.24
CA VAL A 78 10.68 -7.44 25.54
C VAL A 78 9.20 -7.64 25.80
N GLU A 79 8.52 -8.47 25.02
CA GLU A 79 7.09 -8.72 25.20
C GLU A 79 6.76 -9.41 26.52
N THR A 80 7.65 -10.29 27.01
CA THR A 80 7.43 -11.02 28.27
C THR A 80 7.64 -10.13 29.49
N GLN A 81 8.60 -9.20 29.44
CA GLN A 81 9.00 -8.39 30.59
C GLN A 81 8.34 -6.99 30.63
N SER A 82 7.76 -6.53 29.52
CA SER A 82 7.18 -5.19 29.42
C SER A 82 5.83 -5.09 30.13
N VAL A 83 5.76 -4.23 31.16
CA VAL A 83 4.51 -3.86 31.84
C VAL A 83 3.50 -3.25 30.86
N VAL A 84 3.98 -2.47 29.89
CA VAL A 84 3.15 -1.85 28.85
C VAL A 84 2.53 -2.92 27.95
N GLU A 85 3.32 -3.91 27.51
CA GLU A 85 2.82 -5.02 26.68
C GLU A 85 1.76 -5.82 27.44
N ASN A 86 2.04 -6.20 28.69
CA ASN A 86 1.09 -6.96 29.52
C ASN A 86 -0.21 -6.19 29.77
N THR A 87 -0.11 -4.88 30.01
CA THR A 87 -1.31 -4.02 30.18
C THR A 87 -2.13 -3.95 28.89
N LEU A 88 -1.50 -3.75 27.74
CA LEU A 88 -2.21 -3.65 26.46
C LEU A 88 -2.85 -4.97 26.02
N ARG A 89 -2.34 -6.12 26.49
CA ARG A 89 -3.01 -7.42 26.30
C ARG A 89 -4.36 -7.52 27.00
N GLU A 90 -4.66 -6.65 27.96
CA GLU A 90 -5.99 -6.51 28.57
C GLU A 90 -7.01 -5.76 27.68
N ASP A 91 -6.67 -5.51 26.40
CA ASP A 91 -7.58 -4.98 25.39
C ASP A 91 -8.92 -5.75 25.40
N PRO A 92 -10.08 -5.08 25.55
CA PRO A 92 -11.38 -5.74 25.74
C PRO A 92 -11.74 -6.77 24.66
N GLY A 93 -11.31 -6.52 23.41
CA GLY A 93 -11.55 -7.41 22.28
C GLY A 93 -10.49 -8.49 22.08
N GLY A 94 -9.44 -8.54 22.92
CA GLY A 94 -8.29 -9.43 22.76
C GLY A 94 -7.62 -9.31 21.39
N ALA A 95 -7.77 -8.17 20.71
CA ALA A 95 -7.23 -7.97 19.37
C ALA A 95 -5.74 -7.66 19.47
N TYR A 96 -5.34 -6.86 20.47
CA TYR A 96 -3.95 -6.42 20.65
C TYR A 96 -2.93 -7.57 20.58
N GLY A 97 -3.14 -8.63 21.36
CA GLY A 97 -2.20 -9.77 21.42
C GLY A 97 -2.11 -10.59 20.12
N ARG A 98 -3.03 -10.41 19.18
CA ARG A 98 -3.08 -11.07 17.86
C ARG A 98 -2.61 -10.17 16.73
N MET A 99 -2.16 -8.94 17.04
CA MET A 99 -1.62 -8.02 16.03
C MET A 99 -0.19 -8.37 15.69
N ASP A 100 0.22 -8.01 14.48
CA ASP A 100 1.62 -8.18 14.09
C ASP A 100 2.55 -7.34 14.98
N PHE A 101 3.81 -7.75 15.04
CA PHE A 101 4.79 -7.09 15.90
C PHE A 101 4.91 -5.60 15.59
N ALA A 102 4.92 -5.21 14.31
CA ALA A 102 5.08 -3.82 13.90
C ALA A 102 3.92 -2.93 14.37
N THR A 103 2.68 -3.43 14.34
CA THR A 103 1.52 -2.70 14.87
C THR A 103 1.60 -2.57 16.37
N ARG A 104 1.94 -3.64 17.11
CA ARG A 104 2.12 -3.59 18.56
C ARG A 104 3.23 -2.62 18.97
N ASP A 105 4.32 -2.63 18.23
CA ASP A 105 5.46 -1.74 18.46
C ASP A 105 5.10 -0.27 18.26
N ARG A 106 4.34 0.04 17.20
CA ARG A 106 3.79 1.38 16.99
C ARG A 106 2.90 1.84 18.16
N TYR A 107 2.13 0.94 18.75
CA TYR A 107 1.27 1.26 19.89
C TYR A 107 2.10 1.56 21.14
N ARG A 108 3.18 0.79 21.38
CA ARG A 108 4.14 1.06 22.46
C ARG A 108 4.85 2.40 22.27
N HIS A 109 5.30 2.73 21.07
CA HIS A 109 5.88 4.05 20.77
C HIS A 109 4.87 5.20 20.91
N ALA A 110 3.59 4.96 20.63
CA ALA A 110 2.56 5.96 20.89
C ALA A 110 2.42 6.27 22.40
N ILE A 111 2.50 5.24 23.24
CA ILE A 111 2.49 5.37 24.71
C ILE A 111 3.73 6.09 25.20
N GLU A 112 4.92 5.68 24.77
CA GLU A 112 6.19 6.35 25.08
C GLU A 112 6.13 7.84 24.76
N ARG A 113 5.64 8.20 23.56
CA ARG A 113 5.48 9.59 23.12
C ARG A 113 4.53 10.39 24.02
N ILE A 114 3.44 9.78 24.48
CA ILE A 114 2.48 10.42 25.38
C ILE A 114 3.07 10.56 26.79
N ALA A 115 3.69 9.50 27.31
CA ALA A 115 4.32 9.48 28.63
C ALA A 115 5.43 10.54 28.76
N LYS A 116 6.30 10.68 27.74
CA LYS A 116 7.34 11.73 27.70
C LYS A 116 6.81 13.16 27.83
N LYS A 117 5.53 13.39 27.50
CA LYS A 117 4.88 14.71 27.53
C LYS A 117 3.84 14.85 28.64
N ALA A 118 3.56 13.76 29.34
CA ALA A 118 2.68 13.69 30.49
C ALA A 118 3.52 13.62 31.77
N CYS A 119 2.90 13.86 32.92
CA CYS A 119 3.52 13.57 34.22
C CYS A 119 3.22 12.13 34.68
N LEU A 120 3.07 11.19 33.73
CA LEU A 120 2.67 9.80 33.96
C LEU A 120 3.71 8.84 33.39
N SER A 121 3.87 7.69 34.05
CA SER A 121 4.65 6.57 33.54
C SER A 121 3.97 5.91 32.32
N GLU A 122 4.75 5.21 31.50
CA GLU A 122 4.23 4.48 30.34
C GLU A 122 3.13 3.47 30.72
N GLY A 123 3.31 2.77 31.84
CA GLY A 123 2.32 1.82 32.35
C GLY A 123 1.00 2.48 32.81
N GLU A 124 1.04 3.72 33.29
CA GLU A 124 -0.18 4.48 33.62
C GLU A 124 -0.92 4.96 32.36
N VAL A 125 -0.18 5.40 31.34
CA VAL A 125 -0.75 5.77 30.05
C VAL A 125 -1.38 4.55 29.38
N ALA A 126 -0.72 3.39 29.42
CA ALA A 126 -1.26 2.13 28.93
C ALA A 126 -2.58 1.76 29.62
N ARG A 127 -2.64 1.83 30.96
CA ARG A 127 -3.86 1.58 31.73
C ARG A 127 -5.00 2.51 31.35
N LYS A 128 -4.74 3.81 31.20
CA LYS A 128 -5.75 4.79 30.74
C LYS A 128 -6.27 4.46 29.33
N ALA A 129 -5.43 3.99 28.42
CA ALA A 129 -5.86 3.58 27.09
C ALA A 129 -6.81 2.36 27.14
N VAL A 130 -6.52 1.38 28.00
CA VAL A 130 -7.38 0.20 28.23
C VAL A 130 -8.70 0.60 28.91
N GLU A 131 -8.65 1.47 29.93
CA GLU A 131 -9.85 1.99 30.61
C GLU A 131 -10.80 2.69 29.62
N LEU A 132 -10.27 3.55 28.75
CA LEU A 132 -11.04 4.20 27.69
C LEU A 132 -11.64 3.18 26.71
N ALA A 133 -10.88 2.14 26.33
CA ALA A 133 -11.40 1.06 25.49
C ALA A 133 -12.54 0.29 26.18
N ARG A 134 -12.42 -0.02 27.48
CA ARG A 134 -13.48 -0.64 28.28
C ARG A 134 -14.73 0.23 28.33
N MET A 135 -14.56 1.53 28.57
CA MET A 135 -15.66 2.50 28.52
C MET A 135 -16.32 2.56 27.14
N GLY A 136 -15.53 2.49 26.06
CA GLY A 136 -16.04 2.40 24.70
C GLY A 136 -16.91 1.17 24.48
N VAL A 137 -16.49 0.00 24.96
CA VAL A 137 -17.31 -1.24 24.90
C VAL A 137 -18.63 -1.08 25.65
N LEU A 138 -18.60 -0.49 26.86
CA LEU A 138 -19.83 -0.26 27.64
C LEU A 138 -20.78 0.72 26.94
N ALA A 139 -20.26 1.76 26.29
CA ALA A 139 -21.07 2.71 25.53
C ALA A 139 -21.74 2.06 24.30
N ILE A 140 -21.05 1.12 23.63
CA ILE A 140 -21.64 0.31 22.54
C ILE A 140 -22.81 -0.52 23.07
N ALA A 141 -22.59 -1.24 24.18
CA ALA A 141 -23.60 -2.12 24.78
C ALA A 141 -24.84 -1.36 25.28
N ALA A 142 -24.67 -0.12 25.75
CA ALA A 142 -25.75 0.75 26.21
C ALA A 142 -26.55 1.41 25.07
N GLY A 143 -26.22 1.16 23.79
CA GLY A 143 -26.83 1.84 22.64
C GLY A 143 -26.54 3.35 22.55
N GLY A 144 -25.69 3.86 23.44
CA GLY A 144 -25.35 5.27 23.58
C GLY A 144 -24.00 5.58 22.95
N GLY A 145 -23.97 5.74 21.63
CA GLY A 145 -22.76 6.17 20.93
C GLY A 145 -23.09 6.81 19.60
N GLY A 146 -22.67 8.06 19.40
CA GLY A 146 -22.85 8.78 18.14
C GLY A 146 -22.31 7.99 16.95
N GLY A 147 -23.05 8.02 15.83
CA GLY A 147 -22.69 7.40 14.55
C GLY A 147 -22.27 5.93 14.64
N ALA A 148 -23.15 4.99 14.23
CA ALA A 148 -23.00 3.53 14.32
C ALA A 148 -21.62 2.92 13.93
N GLY A 149 -20.79 3.66 13.20
CA GLY A 149 -19.47 3.25 12.76
C GLY A 149 -18.27 3.52 13.67
N ASP A 150 -18.28 4.58 14.48
CA ASP A 150 -17.16 4.88 15.40
C ASP A 150 -17.27 4.03 16.70
N SER A 151 -18.47 3.55 17.02
CA SER A 151 -18.75 2.78 18.25
C SER A 151 -17.93 1.48 18.33
N HIS A 152 -17.93 0.62 17.30
CA HIS A 152 -17.18 -0.65 17.35
C HIS A 152 -15.66 -0.48 17.47
N ARG A 153 -15.11 0.60 16.91
CA ARG A 153 -13.67 0.90 16.94
C ARG A 153 -13.24 1.44 18.31
N ALA A 154 -14.14 2.17 18.99
CA ALA A 154 -13.92 2.70 20.34
C ALA A 154 -13.74 1.62 21.42
N GLY A 155 -14.08 0.36 21.13
CA GLY A 155 -13.84 -0.78 22.03
C GLY A 155 -12.42 -1.35 21.99
N HIS A 156 -11.52 -0.81 21.16
CA HIS A 156 -10.15 -1.29 20.99
C HIS A 156 -9.11 -0.24 21.40
N VAL A 157 -8.06 -0.65 22.10
CA VAL A 157 -6.98 0.25 22.58
C VAL A 157 -6.35 1.09 21.47
N GLY A 158 -6.20 0.55 20.26
CA GLY A 158 -5.62 1.26 19.12
C GLY A 158 -6.38 2.53 18.73
N TYR A 159 -7.68 2.59 18.97
CA TYR A 159 -8.49 3.78 18.67
C TYR A 159 -8.04 5.00 19.46
N TYR A 160 -7.60 4.80 20.70
CA TYR A 160 -7.11 5.85 21.60
C TYR A 160 -5.61 6.12 21.46
N LEU A 161 -4.85 5.22 20.84
CA LEU A 161 -3.41 5.36 20.66
C LEU A 161 -3.03 6.01 19.33
N ILE A 162 -3.71 5.64 18.24
CA ILE A 162 -3.31 6.03 16.88
C ILE A 162 -4.45 6.57 16.00
N ASP A 163 -5.71 6.55 16.45
CA ASP A 163 -6.89 7.02 15.68
C ASP A 163 -7.59 8.18 16.42
N LYS A 164 -8.86 8.47 16.08
CA LYS A 164 -9.67 9.59 16.57
C LYS A 164 -9.83 9.68 18.10
N GLY A 165 -9.58 8.60 18.84
CA GLY A 165 -9.61 8.59 20.32
C GLY A 165 -8.38 9.24 20.96
N LEU A 166 -7.31 9.48 20.20
CA LEU A 166 -6.05 10.04 20.72
C LEU A 166 -6.22 11.36 21.51
N PRO A 167 -7.01 12.35 21.07
CA PRO A 167 -7.23 13.57 21.85
C PRO A 167 -7.95 13.33 23.18
N GLN A 168 -8.67 12.22 23.34
CA GLN A 168 -9.31 11.85 24.61
C GLN A 168 -8.27 11.27 25.57
N LEU A 169 -7.38 10.40 25.09
CA LEU A 169 -6.27 9.87 25.87
C LEU A 169 -5.29 10.96 26.30
N GLU A 170 -4.92 11.87 25.38
CA GLU A 170 -4.01 12.99 25.70
C GLU A 170 -4.59 13.91 26.78
N ARG A 171 -5.91 14.13 26.79
CA ARG A 171 -6.60 14.87 27.85
C ARG A 171 -6.62 14.10 29.16
N ALA A 172 -6.93 12.81 29.12
CA ALA A 172 -6.94 11.94 30.30
C ALA A 172 -5.54 11.76 30.93
N ALA A 173 -4.49 11.88 30.13
CA ALA A 173 -3.09 11.85 30.54
C ALA A 173 -2.50 13.24 30.85
N GLN A 174 -3.29 14.31 30.71
CA GLN A 174 -2.88 15.71 30.97
C GLN A 174 -1.60 16.12 30.20
N VAL A 175 -1.52 15.74 28.92
CA VAL A 175 -0.36 16.02 28.06
C VAL A 175 -0.16 17.53 27.88
N ARG A 176 1.08 17.99 28.11
CA ARG A 176 1.46 19.38 27.85
C ARG A 176 1.85 19.54 26.37
N LEU A 177 1.12 20.37 25.64
CA LEU A 177 1.39 20.66 24.23
C LEU A 177 2.15 21.97 24.08
N SER A 178 3.17 21.99 23.23
CA SER A 178 3.82 23.24 22.84
C SER A 178 2.89 24.06 21.92
N GLY A 179 3.09 25.39 21.86
CA GLY A 179 2.26 26.27 21.02
C GLY A 179 2.27 25.86 19.53
N ALA A 180 3.42 25.46 19.01
CA ALA A 180 3.55 24.95 17.64
C ALA A 180 2.76 23.64 17.43
N GLU A 181 2.78 22.73 18.42
CA GLU A 181 2.00 21.48 18.35
C GLU A 181 0.49 21.73 18.43
N ALA A 182 0.07 22.69 19.24
CA ALA A 182 -1.33 23.11 19.32
C ALA A 182 -1.82 23.70 18.00
N LEU A 183 -1.01 24.53 17.33
CA LEU A 183 -1.31 25.06 16.00
C LEU A 183 -1.39 23.94 14.96
N ARG A 184 -0.40 23.04 14.93
CA ARG A 184 -0.40 21.87 14.01
C ARG A 184 -1.63 20.99 14.22
N LYS A 185 -2.01 20.72 15.47
CA LYS A 185 -3.23 19.95 15.78
C LYS A 185 -4.49 20.67 15.33
N THR A 186 -4.53 21.99 15.46
CA THR A 186 -5.68 22.79 15.01
C THR A 186 -5.79 22.77 13.49
N ALA A 187 -4.68 22.92 12.77
CA ALA A 187 -4.63 22.77 11.31
C ALA A 187 -5.07 21.37 10.87
N ALA A 188 -4.63 20.33 11.58
CA ALA A 188 -5.02 18.94 11.31
C ALA A 188 -6.51 18.64 11.57
N ARG A 189 -7.27 19.53 12.24
CA ARG A 189 -8.74 19.39 12.36
C ARG A 189 -9.47 19.74 11.06
N PHE A 190 -8.86 20.56 10.21
CA PHE A 190 -9.43 21.01 8.95
C PHE A 190 -8.48 20.72 7.77
N PRO A 191 -8.07 19.46 7.58
CA PRO A 191 -7.02 19.11 6.62
C PRO A 191 -7.39 19.54 5.20
N SER A 192 -8.67 19.43 4.83
CA SER A 192 -9.12 19.78 3.47
C SER A 192 -9.08 21.28 3.21
N LEU A 193 -9.33 22.12 4.22
CA LEU A 193 -9.26 23.57 4.06
C LEU A 193 -7.82 24.03 3.92
N VAL A 194 -6.91 23.48 4.73
CA VAL A 194 -5.47 23.82 4.66
C VAL A 194 -4.88 23.35 3.33
N TYR A 195 -5.17 22.11 2.93
CA TYR A 195 -4.65 21.52 1.70
C TYR A 195 -5.20 22.22 0.45
N LEU A 196 -6.52 22.29 0.27
CA LEU A 196 -7.13 22.93 -0.91
C LEU A 196 -6.92 24.44 -0.90
N GLY A 197 -6.93 25.07 0.27
CA GLY A 197 -6.64 26.50 0.42
C GLY A 197 -5.20 26.83 0.03
N GLY A 198 -4.23 26.00 0.41
CA GLY A 198 -2.83 26.14 -0.02
C GLY A 198 -2.68 26.03 -1.53
N ILE A 199 -3.33 25.03 -2.15
CA ILE A 199 -3.31 24.85 -3.61
C ILE A 199 -3.92 26.05 -4.30
N ALA A 200 -5.11 26.49 -3.85
CA ALA A 200 -5.80 27.65 -4.41
C ALA A 200 -4.97 28.93 -4.27
N LEU A 201 -4.35 29.16 -3.11
CA LEU A 201 -3.51 30.32 -2.85
C LEU A 201 -2.33 30.39 -3.80
N ILE A 202 -1.55 29.32 -3.93
CA ILE A 202 -0.40 29.28 -4.84
C ILE A 202 -0.85 29.44 -6.30
N THR A 203 -1.93 28.74 -6.68
CA THR A 203 -2.48 28.80 -8.04
C THR A 203 -2.89 30.22 -8.41
N VAL A 204 -3.60 30.91 -7.52
CA VAL A 204 -4.08 32.28 -7.74
C VAL A 204 -2.92 33.26 -7.75
N ILE A 205 -1.96 33.16 -6.83
CA ILE A 205 -0.79 34.03 -6.81
C ILE A 205 -0.01 33.92 -8.13
N VAL A 206 0.38 32.70 -8.51
CA VAL A 206 1.19 32.48 -9.73
C VAL A 206 0.39 32.84 -10.99
N GLY A 207 -0.88 32.41 -11.07
CA GLY A 207 -1.75 32.73 -12.20
C GLY A 207 -2.00 34.23 -12.35
N ALA A 208 -2.26 34.94 -11.25
CA ALA A 208 -2.45 36.39 -11.24
C ALA A 208 -1.17 37.13 -11.59
N SER A 209 0.00 36.66 -11.12
CA SER A 209 1.29 37.24 -11.52
C SER A 209 1.55 37.11 -13.02
N LEU A 210 1.28 35.94 -13.61
CA LEU A 210 1.42 35.75 -15.06
C LEU A 210 0.43 36.62 -15.85
N LEU A 211 -0.81 36.72 -15.38
CA LEU A 211 -1.82 37.57 -16.01
C LEU A 211 -1.46 39.06 -15.92
N ALA A 212 -0.93 39.51 -14.77
CA ALA A 212 -0.46 40.88 -14.58
C ALA A 212 0.72 41.20 -15.52
N GLN A 213 1.61 40.25 -15.76
CA GLN A 213 2.70 40.42 -16.73
C GLN A 213 2.20 40.51 -18.17
N ALA A 214 1.19 39.71 -18.54
CA ALA A 214 0.54 39.83 -19.85
C ALA A 214 -0.12 41.21 -20.03
N PHE A 215 -0.80 41.71 -18.99
CA PHE A 215 -1.42 43.04 -19.01
C PHE A 215 -0.36 44.15 -19.10
N ALA A 216 0.70 44.08 -18.30
CA ALA A 216 1.80 45.06 -18.31
C ALA A 216 2.55 45.07 -19.65
N ALA A 217 2.63 43.93 -20.34
CA ALA A 217 3.19 43.82 -21.68
C ALA A 217 2.28 44.37 -22.80
N GLY A 218 1.11 44.91 -22.47
CA GLY A 218 0.19 45.53 -23.43
C GLY A 218 -0.70 44.53 -24.17
N ALA A 219 -0.92 43.33 -23.63
CA ALA A 219 -1.83 42.37 -24.26
C ALA A 219 -3.26 42.95 -24.36
N PRO A 220 -3.95 42.78 -25.50
CA PRO A 220 -5.28 43.33 -25.68
C PRO A 220 -6.30 42.65 -24.74
N GLY A 221 -7.28 43.41 -24.26
CA GLY A 221 -8.20 42.95 -23.21
C GLY A 221 -8.95 41.64 -23.50
N TRP A 222 -9.28 41.37 -24.77
CA TRP A 222 -9.92 40.13 -25.19
C TRP A 222 -9.01 38.89 -25.01
N LEU A 223 -7.69 39.07 -25.03
CA LEU A 223 -6.70 38.01 -24.89
C LEU A 223 -6.37 37.70 -23.41
N LEU A 224 -6.65 38.61 -22.49
CA LEU A 224 -6.37 38.44 -21.06
C LEU A 224 -7.19 37.31 -20.44
N VAL A 225 -8.46 37.15 -20.84
CA VAL A 225 -9.33 36.08 -20.32
C VAL A 225 -8.81 34.68 -20.68
N PRO A 226 -8.55 34.33 -21.96
CA PRO A 226 -8.02 33.02 -22.30
C PRO A 226 -6.61 32.79 -21.72
N ILE A 227 -5.74 33.80 -21.69
CA ILE A 227 -4.43 33.69 -21.02
C ILE A 227 -4.62 33.40 -19.54
N GLY A 228 -5.50 34.12 -18.85
CA GLY A 228 -5.78 33.90 -17.44
C GLY A 228 -6.23 32.48 -17.14
N ILE A 229 -7.11 31.90 -17.97
CA ILE A 229 -7.55 30.50 -17.84
C ILE A 229 -6.37 29.54 -18.01
N VAL A 230 -5.58 29.71 -19.07
CA VAL A 230 -4.42 28.86 -19.36
C VAL A 230 -3.36 28.97 -18.26
N SER A 231 -3.06 30.19 -17.80
CA SER A 231 -2.13 30.47 -16.71
C SER A 231 -2.60 29.88 -15.39
N LEU A 232 -3.89 29.97 -15.05
CA LEU A 232 -4.44 29.32 -13.85
C LEU A 232 -4.34 27.79 -13.92
N LEU A 233 -4.64 27.19 -15.09
CA LEU A 233 -4.49 25.75 -15.27
C LEU A 233 -3.03 25.30 -15.15
N ALA A 234 -2.09 26.03 -15.76
CA ALA A 234 -0.65 25.76 -15.61
C ALA A 234 -0.19 25.94 -14.15
N ALA A 235 -0.51 27.07 -13.53
CA ALA A 235 -0.18 27.39 -12.15
C ALA A 235 -0.75 26.37 -11.15
N SER A 236 -1.92 25.80 -11.44
CA SER A 236 -2.53 24.77 -10.59
C SER A 236 -1.66 23.53 -10.45
N GLN A 237 -0.89 23.17 -11.49
CA GLN A 237 0.03 22.04 -11.43
C GLN A 237 1.15 22.30 -10.43
N LEU A 238 1.73 23.50 -10.47
CA LEU A 238 2.74 23.92 -9.51
C LEU A 238 2.17 23.98 -8.08
N GLY A 239 0.97 24.54 -7.91
CA GLY A 239 0.29 24.61 -6.61
C GLY A 239 0.05 23.24 -5.99
N VAL A 240 -0.48 22.28 -6.76
CA VAL A 240 -0.67 20.89 -6.29
C VAL A 240 0.66 20.25 -5.93
N ALA A 241 1.68 20.39 -6.79
CA ALA A 241 2.96 19.74 -6.59
C ALA A 241 3.72 20.27 -5.35
N LEU A 242 3.76 21.59 -5.15
CA LEU A 242 4.39 22.21 -3.98
C LEU A 242 3.66 21.87 -2.67
N VAL A 243 2.32 21.89 -2.67
CA VAL A 243 1.56 21.53 -1.47
C VAL A 243 1.71 20.04 -1.16
N ASN A 244 1.72 19.17 -2.17
CA ASN A 244 2.00 17.74 -1.97
C ASN A 244 3.37 17.53 -1.37
N TRP A 245 4.41 18.16 -1.94
CA TRP A 245 5.76 18.08 -1.39
C TRP A 245 5.83 18.57 0.06
N LEU A 246 5.25 19.75 0.35
CA LEU A 246 5.21 20.26 1.72
C LEU A 246 4.46 19.30 2.67
N ALA A 247 3.37 18.68 2.22
CA ALA A 247 2.66 17.69 3.00
C ALA A 247 3.54 16.47 3.32
N THR A 248 4.32 15.97 2.36
CA THR A 248 5.25 14.83 2.57
C THR A 248 6.39 15.17 3.53
N LEU A 249 6.78 16.44 3.67
CA LEU A 249 7.77 16.87 4.67
C LEU A 249 7.18 17.04 6.08
N LEU A 250 5.92 17.43 6.17
CA LEU A 250 5.27 17.77 7.44
C LEU A 250 4.54 16.58 8.09
N VAL A 251 4.16 15.58 7.30
CA VAL A 251 3.36 14.44 7.75
C VAL A 251 4.15 13.15 7.54
N ALA A 252 4.42 12.45 8.64
CA ALA A 252 5.10 11.17 8.58
C ALA A 252 4.13 10.08 8.08
N PRO A 253 4.50 9.29 7.06
CA PRO A 253 3.69 8.16 6.60
C PRO A 253 3.68 7.07 7.66
N HIS A 254 2.52 6.47 7.88
CA HIS A 254 2.40 5.35 8.81
C HIS A 254 1.64 4.19 8.14
N PRO A 255 2.19 2.97 8.16
CA PRO A 255 1.51 1.81 7.60
C PRO A 255 0.21 1.55 8.35
N LEU A 256 -0.77 0.99 7.65
CA LEU A 256 -2.03 0.59 8.26
C LEU A 256 -1.80 -0.55 9.26
N PRO A 257 -2.43 -0.49 10.45
CA PRO A 257 -2.26 -1.52 11.47
C PRO A 257 -2.84 -2.85 10.99
N ARG A 258 -2.24 -3.98 11.35
CA ARG A 258 -2.66 -5.32 10.86
C ARG A 258 -2.61 -6.41 11.92
N MET A 259 -3.42 -7.44 11.70
CA MET A 259 -3.38 -8.70 12.46
C MET A 259 -2.19 -9.56 12.02
N ASP A 260 -1.70 -10.40 12.93
CA ASP A 260 -0.67 -11.39 12.62
C ASP A 260 -1.32 -12.68 12.08
N PHE A 261 -1.20 -12.89 10.77
CA PHE A 261 -1.60 -14.12 10.08
C PHE A 261 -0.40 -14.90 9.53
N SER A 262 0.76 -14.80 10.19
CA SER A 262 1.97 -15.57 9.84
C SER A 262 1.77 -17.09 9.96
N GLU A 263 0.92 -17.55 10.89
CA GLU A 263 0.57 -18.97 11.05
C GLU A 263 -0.60 -19.44 10.18
N GLY A 264 -1.32 -18.50 9.55
CA GLY A 264 -2.41 -18.79 8.61
C GLY A 264 -3.60 -17.84 8.76
N ILE A 265 -4.45 -17.80 7.73
CA ILE A 265 -5.67 -16.98 7.69
C ILE A 265 -6.79 -17.69 8.47
N PRO A 266 -7.49 -16.99 9.39
CA PRO A 266 -8.59 -17.59 10.14
C PRO A 266 -9.82 -17.83 9.26
N ALA A 267 -10.69 -18.75 9.67
CA ALA A 267 -11.84 -19.17 8.87
C ALA A 267 -12.85 -18.03 8.58
N ASP A 268 -12.98 -17.07 9.50
CA ASP A 268 -13.83 -15.88 9.36
C ASP A 268 -13.23 -14.81 8.44
N ALA A 269 -12.02 -15.00 7.93
CA ALA A 269 -11.31 -14.12 7.02
C ALA A 269 -10.97 -14.80 5.68
N ARG A 270 -11.71 -15.87 5.33
CA ARG A 270 -11.53 -16.58 4.06
C ARG A 270 -11.54 -15.61 2.89
N THR A 271 -10.56 -15.79 2.00
CA THR A 271 -10.29 -14.84 0.92
C THR A 271 -10.20 -15.55 -0.43
N LEU A 272 -10.75 -14.93 -1.46
CA LEU A 272 -10.65 -15.37 -2.84
C LEU A 272 -9.80 -14.38 -3.64
N VAL A 273 -8.67 -14.83 -4.18
CA VAL A 273 -7.85 -14.09 -5.13
C VAL A 273 -8.42 -14.30 -6.51
N VAL A 274 -8.80 -13.23 -7.21
CA VAL A 274 -9.37 -13.31 -8.57
C VAL A 274 -8.57 -12.53 -9.58
N VAL A 275 -8.46 -13.09 -10.78
CA VAL A 275 -7.84 -12.44 -11.95
C VAL A 275 -8.89 -12.24 -13.04
N PRO A 276 -9.48 -11.04 -13.16
CA PRO A 276 -10.37 -10.70 -14.27
C PRO A 276 -9.61 -10.66 -15.59
N THR A 277 -9.92 -11.57 -16.52
CA THR A 277 -9.17 -11.70 -17.79
C THR A 277 -10.04 -12.18 -18.97
N MET A 278 -9.52 -12.17 -20.19
CA MET A 278 -10.24 -12.67 -21.37
C MET A 278 -9.59 -13.95 -21.88
N LEU A 279 -10.41 -14.90 -22.33
CA LEU A 279 -9.91 -16.06 -23.08
C LEU A 279 -9.71 -15.65 -24.53
N THR A 280 -8.45 -15.70 -25.01
CA THR A 280 -8.08 -15.22 -26.35
C THR A 280 -7.50 -16.28 -27.26
N SER A 281 -6.80 -17.27 -26.70
CA SER A 281 -6.16 -18.37 -27.44
C SER A 281 -5.87 -19.53 -26.48
N ALA A 282 -5.65 -20.73 -27.03
CA ALA A 282 -5.27 -21.89 -26.23
C ALA A 282 -3.96 -21.66 -25.45
N SER A 283 -2.93 -21.08 -26.09
CA SER A 283 -1.68 -20.71 -25.42
C SER A 283 -1.90 -19.72 -24.27
N GLY A 284 -2.78 -18.72 -24.48
CA GLY A 284 -3.11 -17.74 -23.44
C GLY A 284 -3.85 -18.37 -22.26
N VAL A 285 -4.67 -19.41 -22.49
CA VAL A 285 -5.28 -20.18 -21.39
C VAL A 285 -4.20 -20.88 -20.56
N GLU A 286 -3.22 -21.53 -21.20
CA GLU A 286 -2.11 -22.19 -20.50
C GLU A 286 -1.30 -21.18 -19.68
N ASP A 287 -0.92 -20.04 -20.27
CA ASP A 287 -0.19 -18.98 -19.58
C ASP A 287 -0.96 -18.44 -18.35
N LEU A 288 -2.29 -18.32 -18.47
CA LEU A 288 -3.15 -17.86 -17.37
C LEU A 288 -3.21 -18.88 -16.22
N VAL A 289 -3.28 -20.17 -16.54
CA VAL A 289 -3.32 -21.26 -15.56
C VAL A 289 -1.96 -21.37 -14.85
N GLU A 290 -0.86 -21.34 -15.59
CA GLU A 290 0.50 -21.33 -15.02
C GLU A 290 0.68 -20.12 -14.08
N ALA A 291 0.29 -18.93 -14.53
CA ALA A 291 0.39 -17.74 -13.70
C ALA A 291 -0.51 -17.80 -12.44
N LEU A 292 -1.65 -18.50 -12.50
CA LEU A 292 -2.50 -18.74 -11.33
C LEU A 292 -1.83 -19.69 -10.34
N GLU A 293 -1.22 -20.76 -10.84
CA GLU A 293 -0.45 -21.73 -10.05
C GLU A 293 0.75 -21.06 -9.35
N VAL A 294 1.50 -20.20 -10.05
CA VAL A 294 2.61 -19.44 -9.44
C VAL A 294 2.12 -18.56 -8.29
N ARG A 295 0.96 -17.89 -8.43
CA ARG A 295 0.38 -17.06 -7.37
C ARG A 295 -0.03 -17.90 -6.16
N PHE A 296 -0.58 -19.09 -6.38
CA PHE A 296 -0.90 -20.06 -5.34
C PHE A 296 0.36 -20.55 -4.61
N LEU A 297 1.39 -20.96 -5.35
CA LEU A 297 2.64 -21.45 -4.77
C LEU A 297 3.35 -20.38 -3.92
N ALA A 298 3.25 -19.11 -4.33
CA ALA A 298 3.76 -17.97 -3.56
C ALA A 298 2.94 -17.66 -2.29
N ASN A 299 1.66 -18.03 -2.24
CA ASN A 299 0.74 -17.68 -1.16
C ASN A 299 -0.12 -18.90 -0.76
N ARG A 300 0.52 -19.93 -0.17
CA ARG A 300 -0.19 -21.14 0.27
C ARG A 300 -0.87 -20.92 1.62
N ASP A 301 -2.18 -21.11 1.67
CA ASP A 301 -2.99 -21.07 2.90
C ASP A 301 -4.31 -21.85 2.69
N GLU A 302 -4.82 -22.53 3.72
CA GLU A 302 -6.06 -23.33 3.63
C GLU A 302 -7.32 -22.47 3.38
N ARG A 303 -7.28 -21.18 3.73
CA ARG A 303 -8.39 -20.24 3.62
C ARG A 303 -8.19 -19.22 2.50
N LEU A 304 -7.18 -19.42 1.65
CA LEU A 304 -6.93 -18.61 0.46
C LEU A 304 -7.19 -19.42 -0.81
N HIS A 305 -8.09 -18.91 -1.63
CA HIS A 305 -8.57 -19.54 -2.86
C HIS A 305 -8.16 -18.71 -4.08
N PHE A 306 -8.05 -19.31 -5.25
CA PHE A 306 -7.59 -18.65 -6.47
C PHE A 306 -8.59 -18.87 -7.61
N GLY A 307 -8.93 -17.81 -8.34
CA GLY A 307 -9.96 -17.87 -9.37
C GLY A 307 -9.64 -17.08 -10.62
N LEU A 308 -9.95 -17.64 -11.80
CA LEU A 308 -10.01 -16.90 -13.05
C LEU A 308 -11.43 -16.41 -13.30
N LEU A 309 -11.57 -15.13 -13.61
CA LEU A 309 -12.86 -14.50 -13.88
C LEU A 309 -12.88 -14.03 -15.34
N THR A 310 -13.46 -14.87 -16.20
CA THR A 310 -13.17 -14.86 -17.64
C THR A 310 -14.35 -14.42 -18.49
N ASP A 311 -14.05 -13.65 -19.53
CA ASP A 311 -14.95 -13.33 -20.63
C ASP A 311 -14.32 -13.78 -21.95
N PHE A 312 -15.11 -13.78 -23.02
CA PHE A 312 -14.57 -13.75 -24.38
C PHE A 312 -14.21 -12.34 -24.84
N ARG A 313 -13.48 -12.26 -25.95
CA ARG A 313 -13.28 -11.00 -26.70
C ARG A 313 -14.60 -10.49 -27.28
N ASP A 314 -14.73 -9.17 -27.38
CA ASP A 314 -15.86 -8.50 -28.06
C ASP A 314 -16.03 -9.04 -29.50
N ALA A 315 -17.26 -9.36 -29.89
CA ALA A 315 -17.58 -9.97 -31.19
C ALA A 315 -18.89 -9.42 -31.78
N ARG A 316 -19.10 -9.66 -33.09
CA ARG A 316 -20.37 -9.33 -33.77
C ARG A 316 -21.47 -10.37 -33.57
N GLN A 317 -21.11 -11.54 -33.07
CA GLN A 317 -22.01 -12.67 -32.82
C GLN A 317 -21.89 -13.08 -31.34
N GLU A 318 -22.95 -13.68 -30.80
CA GLU A 318 -22.99 -14.14 -29.41
C GLU A 318 -21.94 -15.21 -29.12
N SER A 319 -21.84 -16.20 -30.01
CA SER A 319 -20.89 -17.30 -29.95
C SER A 319 -20.07 -17.36 -31.25
N LEU A 320 -18.79 -17.74 -31.12
CA LEU A 320 -17.85 -18.02 -32.20
C LEU A 320 -17.42 -19.50 -32.13
N PRO A 321 -17.06 -20.15 -33.25
CA PRO A 321 -16.72 -21.58 -33.27
C PRO A 321 -15.57 -21.99 -32.35
N GLU A 322 -14.66 -21.07 -32.03
CA GLU A 322 -13.48 -21.32 -31.19
C GLU A 322 -13.77 -21.21 -29.67
N ASP A 323 -14.91 -20.63 -29.30
CA ASP A 323 -15.22 -20.25 -27.92
C ASP A 323 -15.31 -21.46 -26.98
N ASP A 324 -16.07 -22.49 -27.37
CA ASP A 324 -16.32 -23.67 -26.54
C ASP A 324 -15.02 -24.43 -26.25
N ALA A 325 -14.12 -24.51 -27.24
CA ALA A 325 -12.81 -25.15 -27.07
C ALA A 325 -11.96 -24.44 -26.01
N LEU A 326 -11.99 -23.11 -25.96
CA LEU A 326 -11.25 -22.33 -24.96
C LEU A 326 -11.82 -22.51 -23.54
N VAL A 327 -13.15 -22.55 -23.41
CA VAL A 327 -13.82 -22.72 -22.12
C VAL A 327 -13.60 -24.12 -21.58
N ILE A 328 -13.71 -25.15 -22.44
CA ILE A 328 -13.43 -26.54 -22.07
C ILE A 328 -11.97 -26.69 -21.65
N LEU A 329 -11.02 -26.12 -22.40
CA LEU A 329 -9.60 -26.15 -22.04
C LEU A 329 -9.36 -25.51 -20.67
N ALA A 330 -9.89 -24.31 -20.44
CA ALA A 330 -9.75 -23.62 -19.16
C ALA A 330 -10.37 -24.42 -18.00
N GLY A 331 -11.56 -25.01 -18.20
CA GLY A 331 -12.22 -25.82 -17.20
C GLY A 331 -11.43 -27.08 -16.84
N THR A 332 -10.93 -27.78 -17.86
CA THR A 332 -10.08 -28.97 -17.69
C THR A 332 -8.81 -28.63 -16.93
N ARG A 333 -8.09 -27.57 -17.31
CA ARG A 333 -6.84 -27.16 -16.65
C ARG A 333 -7.02 -26.75 -15.19
N ILE A 334 -8.11 -26.06 -14.87
CA ILE A 334 -8.45 -25.74 -13.46
C ILE A 334 -8.78 -27.02 -12.68
N GLY A 335 -9.50 -27.97 -13.30
CA GLY A 335 -9.75 -29.29 -12.71
C GLY A 335 -8.46 -30.07 -12.44
N GLU A 336 -7.50 -30.05 -13.38
CA GLU A 336 -6.18 -30.66 -13.22
C GLU A 336 -5.38 -30.02 -12.07
N LEU A 337 -5.42 -28.70 -11.91
CA LEU A 337 -4.80 -28.03 -10.76
C LEU A 337 -5.44 -28.45 -9.44
N ASN A 338 -6.77 -28.52 -9.37
CA ASN A 338 -7.47 -29.03 -8.18
C ASN A 338 -7.13 -30.49 -7.89
N ALA A 339 -7.01 -31.34 -8.91
CA ALA A 339 -6.59 -32.74 -8.72
C ALA A 339 -5.13 -32.83 -8.24
N LYS A 340 -4.23 -32.02 -8.81
CA LYS A 340 -2.81 -31.96 -8.45
C LYS A 340 -2.60 -31.54 -6.99
N TYR A 341 -3.37 -30.57 -6.51
CA TYR A 341 -3.19 -29.99 -5.18
C TYR A 341 -4.22 -30.43 -4.13
N GLY A 342 -5.31 -31.07 -4.54
CA GLY A 342 -6.35 -31.61 -3.65
C GLY A 342 -6.10 -33.04 -3.18
N GLY A 343 -5.11 -33.74 -3.74
CA GLY A 343 -4.85 -35.17 -3.52
C GLY A 343 -3.86 -35.55 -2.40
N ASP A 344 -3.10 -34.60 -1.85
CA ASP A 344 -2.24 -34.90 -0.70
C ASP A 344 -3.07 -34.79 0.58
N GLY A 345 -3.02 -35.80 1.46
CA GLY A 345 -3.73 -35.88 2.74
C GLY A 345 -3.39 -34.78 3.78
N THR A 346 -2.92 -33.62 3.34
CA THR A 346 -2.67 -32.40 4.09
C THR A 346 -3.91 -31.50 4.11
N ARG A 347 -4.75 -31.69 5.14
CA ARG A 347 -5.61 -30.71 5.86
C ARG A 347 -6.55 -29.74 5.08
N ILE A 348 -6.50 -29.61 3.76
CA ILE A 348 -7.30 -28.65 3.00
C ILE A 348 -8.63 -29.30 2.58
N ARG A 349 -9.70 -29.01 3.33
CA ARG A 349 -11.07 -29.40 2.95
C ARG A 349 -11.66 -28.37 1.98
N GLY A 350 -11.39 -28.51 0.68
CA GLY A 350 -12.04 -27.73 -0.37
C GLY A 350 -11.21 -27.51 -1.63
N ASP A 351 -11.88 -27.22 -2.76
CA ASP A 351 -11.22 -26.82 -4.00
C ASP A 351 -10.45 -25.52 -3.81
N LEU A 352 -9.24 -25.45 -4.37
CA LEU A 352 -8.31 -24.31 -4.26
C LEU A 352 -8.42 -23.36 -5.45
N PHE A 353 -8.74 -23.91 -6.61
CA PHE A 353 -8.77 -23.21 -7.89
C PHE A 353 -10.20 -23.17 -8.45
N PHE A 354 -10.59 -22.01 -8.96
CA PHE A 354 -11.91 -21.76 -9.48
C PHE A 354 -11.86 -21.15 -10.89
N LEU A 355 -12.84 -21.49 -11.71
CA LEU A 355 -13.11 -20.80 -12.98
C LEU A 355 -14.51 -20.20 -12.90
N PHE A 356 -14.62 -18.93 -13.26
CA PHE A 356 -15.89 -18.22 -13.38
C PHE A 356 -15.97 -17.63 -14.78
N HIS A 357 -16.57 -18.38 -15.71
CA HIS A 357 -16.67 -17.98 -17.10
C HIS A 357 -18.05 -17.38 -17.43
N ARG A 358 -18.03 -16.24 -18.11
CA ARG A 358 -19.23 -15.49 -18.48
C ARG A 358 -19.45 -15.48 -20.00
N PRO A 359 -20.71 -15.62 -20.46
CA PRO A 359 -21.03 -15.52 -21.88
C PRO A 359 -20.99 -14.06 -22.36
N ARG A 360 -20.95 -13.86 -23.68
CA ARG A 360 -21.19 -12.53 -24.26
C ARG A 360 -22.67 -12.17 -24.10
N ARG A 361 -22.97 -10.89 -23.88
CA ARG A 361 -24.33 -10.34 -23.96
C ARG A 361 -24.36 -9.21 -24.97
N TRP A 362 -25.50 -9.05 -25.62
CA TRP A 362 -25.72 -7.94 -26.55
C TRP A 362 -25.68 -6.60 -25.80
N ASN A 363 -24.78 -5.72 -26.22
CA ASN A 363 -24.74 -4.34 -25.76
C ASN A 363 -25.41 -3.42 -26.80
N PRO A 364 -26.56 -2.80 -26.50
CA PRO A 364 -27.27 -1.96 -27.47
C PRO A 364 -26.54 -0.66 -27.82
N GLU A 365 -25.73 -0.13 -26.90
CA GLU A 365 -24.99 1.13 -27.09
C GLU A 365 -23.79 0.93 -28.02
N ASP A 366 -22.97 -0.09 -27.73
CA ASP A 366 -21.79 -0.40 -28.55
C ASP A 366 -22.15 -1.21 -29.82
N ARG A 367 -23.33 -1.83 -29.86
CA ARG A 367 -23.84 -2.72 -30.93
C ARG A 367 -22.93 -3.94 -31.17
N LEU A 368 -22.45 -4.53 -30.08
CA LEU A 368 -21.55 -5.69 -30.07
C LEU A 368 -22.04 -6.70 -29.03
N TRP A 369 -21.63 -7.96 -29.20
CA TRP A 369 -21.67 -8.96 -28.16
C TRP A 369 -20.39 -8.88 -27.33
N MET A 370 -20.50 -8.66 -26.03
CA MET A 370 -19.37 -8.46 -25.13
C MET A 370 -19.69 -8.91 -23.70
N GLY A 371 -18.67 -9.06 -22.86
CA GLY A 371 -18.87 -9.33 -21.43
C GLY A 371 -19.60 -8.18 -20.75
N TYR A 372 -20.66 -8.50 -19.99
CA TYR A 372 -21.46 -7.50 -19.28
C TYR A 372 -20.56 -6.65 -18.37
N GLU A 373 -20.60 -5.32 -18.55
CA GLU A 373 -19.90 -4.32 -17.75
C GLU A 373 -18.38 -4.53 -17.58
N ARG A 374 -17.76 -5.32 -18.48
CA ARG A 374 -16.32 -5.66 -18.46
C ARG A 374 -15.84 -6.02 -17.04
N LYS A 375 -14.76 -5.40 -16.55
CA LYS A 375 -14.15 -5.68 -15.23
C LYS A 375 -15.08 -5.39 -14.04
N ARG A 376 -15.89 -4.32 -14.11
CA ARG A 376 -16.88 -4.00 -13.07
C ARG A 376 -17.95 -5.07 -12.98
N GLY A 377 -18.50 -5.48 -14.12
CA GLY A 377 -19.51 -6.53 -14.19
C GLY A 377 -18.99 -7.87 -13.71
N LYS A 378 -17.74 -8.20 -14.03
CA LYS A 378 -17.06 -9.41 -13.54
C LYS A 378 -17.15 -9.50 -12.02
N LEU A 379 -16.68 -8.46 -11.34
CA LEU A 379 -16.66 -8.42 -9.88
C LEU A 379 -18.07 -8.38 -9.29
N ALA A 380 -19.01 -7.66 -9.91
CA ALA A 380 -20.40 -7.61 -9.46
C ALA A 380 -21.10 -8.98 -9.54
N GLU A 381 -20.98 -9.71 -10.65
CA GLU A 381 -21.57 -11.04 -10.78
C GLU A 381 -20.88 -12.06 -9.87
N LEU A 382 -19.57 -11.93 -9.66
CA LEU A 382 -18.84 -12.72 -8.67
C LEU A 382 -19.40 -12.47 -7.26
N ASN A 383 -19.51 -11.22 -6.82
CA ASN A 383 -20.01 -10.89 -5.48
C ASN A 383 -21.43 -11.39 -5.27
N ALA A 384 -22.29 -11.29 -6.29
CA ALA A 384 -23.63 -11.87 -6.26
C ALA A 384 -23.59 -13.40 -6.05
N LEU A 385 -22.67 -14.11 -6.71
CA LEU A 385 -22.46 -15.54 -6.51
C LEU A 385 -21.94 -15.85 -5.08
N LEU A 386 -20.98 -15.06 -4.57
CA LEU A 386 -20.44 -15.20 -3.20
C LEU A 386 -21.48 -14.94 -2.11
N ARG A 387 -22.64 -14.37 -2.43
CA ARG A 387 -23.75 -14.10 -1.50
C ARG A 387 -24.99 -14.94 -1.80
N GLY A 388 -24.81 -16.09 -2.44
CA GLY A 388 -25.87 -17.08 -2.64
C GLY A 388 -26.80 -16.77 -3.82
N GLY A 389 -26.41 -15.86 -4.70
CA GLY A 389 -27.08 -15.68 -5.99
C GLY A 389 -27.03 -16.97 -6.82
N THR A 390 -28.01 -17.13 -7.72
CA THR A 390 -28.18 -18.34 -8.55
C THR A 390 -26.98 -18.63 -9.48
N GLY A 391 -26.09 -17.66 -9.69
CA GLY A 391 -24.97 -17.78 -10.60
C GLY A 391 -25.37 -17.65 -12.08
N ASN A 392 -26.57 -17.16 -12.38
CA ASN A 392 -27.07 -16.98 -13.76
C ASN A 392 -26.16 -16.10 -14.65
N GLY A 393 -25.25 -15.33 -14.04
CA GLY A 393 -24.25 -14.54 -14.74
C GLY A 393 -23.15 -15.38 -15.42
N PHE A 394 -22.96 -16.62 -14.97
CA PHE A 394 -21.88 -17.49 -15.40
C PHE A 394 -22.40 -18.65 -16.26
N ALA A 395 -21.77 -18.87 -17.41
CA ALA A 395 -22.04 -20.02 -18.27
C ALA A 395 -21.36 -21.28 -17.73
N LEU A 396 -20.18 -21.14 -17.12
CA LEU A 396 -19.44 -22.22 -16.49
C LEU A 396 -18.84 -21.74 -15.16
N VAL A 397 -19.04 -22.53 -14.11
CA VAL A 397 -18.33 -22.39 -12.84
C VAL A 397 -17.66 -23.72 -12.50
N VAL A 398 -16.34 -23.70 -12.35
CA VAL A 398 -15.56 -24.87 -11.91
C VAL A 398 -15.11 -24.64 -10.47
N GLY A 399 -15.25 -25.68 -9.64
CA GLY A 399 -14.93 -25.67 -8.20
C GLY A 399 -16.16 -25.74 -7.30
N ASP A 400 -15.97 -26.15 -6.04
CA ASP A 400 -17.03 -26.30 -5.05
C ASP A 400 -17.67 -24.96 -4.64
N ARG A 401 -18.90 -24.75 -5.13
CA ARG A 401 -19.71 -23.56 -4.85
C ARG A 401 -20.09 -23.40 -3.37
N ALA A 402 -20.13 -24.48 -2.59
CA ALA A 402 -20.55 -24.41 -1.19
C ALA A 402 -19.57 -23.56 -0.35
N LEU A 403 -18.29 -23.54 -0.72
CA LEU A 403 -17.26 -22.77 -0.03
C LEU A 403 -17.33 -21.27 -0.30
N LEU A 404 -17.91 -20.87 -1.44
CA LEU A 404 -17.93 -19.48 -1.90
C LEU A 404 -18.74 -18.55 -1.00
N SER A 405 -19.80 -19.05 -0.36
CA SER A 405 -20.63 -18.26 0.56
C SER A 405 -19.89 -17.81 1.82
N SER A 406 -18.80 -18.49 2.18
CA SER A 406 -17.96 -18.16 3.34
C SER A 406 -16.83 -17.17 3.03
N VAL A 407 -16.68 -16.75 1.77
CA VAL A 407 -15.65 -15.76 1.38
C VAL A 407 -16.02 -14.40 1.95
N LYS A 408 -15.12 -13.84 2.76
CA LYS A 408 -15.26 -12.50 3.34
C LYS A 408 -14.59 -11.43 2.50
N TYR A 409 -13.39 -11.74 1.99
CA TYR A 409 -12.60 -10.79 1.22
C TYR A 409 -12.33 -11.30 -0.19
N VAL A 410 -12.24 -10.37 -1.15
CA VAL A 410 -11.79 -10.66 -2.51
C VAL A 410 -10.56 -9.81 -2.80
N LEU A 411 -9.46 -10.45 -3.24
CA LEU A 411 -8.26 -9.79 -3.72
C LEU A 411 -8.28 -9.81 -5.25
N THR A 412 -8.57 -8.67 -5.89
CA THR A 412 -8.58 -8.55 -7.35
C THR A 412 -7.22 -8.12 -7.87
N LEU A 413 -6.73 -8.82 -8.89
CA LEU A 413 -5.45 -8.57 -9.57
C LEU A 413 -5.68 -8.45 -11.07
N ASP A 414 -4.86 -7.68 -11.79
CA ASP A 414 -4.87 -7.73 -13.25
C ASP A 414 -4.04 -8.92 -13.75
N THR A 415 -4.20 -9.27 -15.03
CA THR A 415 -3.50 -10.41 -15.66
C THR A 415 -1.98 -10.29 -15.55
N ASP A 416 -1.45 -9.08 -15.70
CA ASP A 416 -0.02 -8.73 -15.61
C ASP A 416 0.46 -8.42 -14.19
N THR A 417 -0.42 -8.52 -13.18
CA THR A 417 -0.06 -8.23 -11.79
C THR A 417 0.55 -9.45 -11.12
N GLN A 418 1.75 -9.29 -10.59
CA GLN A 418 2.41 -10.31 -9.79
C GLN A 418 2.09 -10.11 -8.31
N LEU A 419 1.72 -11.21 -7.64
CA LEU A 419 1.48 -11.26 -6.21
C LEU A 419 2.71 -11.86 -5.52
N PRO A 420 3.48 -11.07 -4.76
CA PRO A 420 4.67 -11.58 -4.09
C PRO A 420 4.35 -12.65 -3.05
N ARG A 421 5.40 -13.36 -2.63
CA ARG A 421 5.31 -14.37 -1.59
C ARG A 421 4.75 -13.76 -0.30
N ASP A 422 3.79 -14.46 0.31
CA ASP A 422 3.17 -14.10 1.58
C ASP A 422 2.53 -12.69 1.62
N ALA A 423 2.26 -12.07 0.45
CA ALA A 423 1.60 -10.78 0.39
C ALA A 423 0.11 -10.90 0.73
N ALA A 424 -0.56 -11.98 0.28
CA ALA A 424 -2.01 -12.17 0.48
C ALA A 424 -2.42 -12.14 1.97
N ARG A 425 -1.69 -12.85 2.84
CA ARG A 425 -1.94 -12.84 4.29
C ARG A 425 -1.81 -11.45 4.90
N GLN A 426 -0.93 -10.59 4.37
CA GLN A 426 -0.76 -9.21 4.86
C GLN A 426 -1.94 -8.33 4.47
N PHE A 427 -2.49 -8.49 3.25
CA PHE A 427 -3.74 -7.84 2.85
C PHE A 427 -4.88 -8.22 3.80
N VAL A 428 -5.06 -9.53 4.03
CA VAL A 428 -6.14 -10.08 4.86
C VAL A 428 -5.98 -9.65 6.33
N GLY A 429 -4.77 -9.72 6.87
CA GLY A 429 -4.45 -9.26 8.22
C GLY A 429 -4.73 -7.77 8.41
N THR A 430 -4.46 -6.96 7.38
CA THR A 430 -4.76 -5.52 7.43
C THR A 430 -6.26 -5.27 7.40
N MET A 431 -7.03 -5.91 6.51
CA MET A 431 -8.50 -5.80 6.49
C MET A 431 -9.14 -6.24 7.82
N ALA A 432 -8.64 -7.32 8.41
CA ALA A 432 -9.19 -7.91 9.63
C ALA A 432 -9.01 -7.04 10.89
N HIS A 433 -8.01 -6.15 10.88
CA HIS A 433 -7.69 -5.30 12.02
C HIS A 433 -8.89 -4.43 12.45
N PRO A 434 -9.23 -4.33 13.75
CA PRO A 434 -10.44 -3.62 14.21
C PRO A 434 -10.57 -2.19 13.68
N LEU A 435 -9.45 -1.45 13.61
CA LEU A 435 -9.45 -0.10 13.06
C LEU A 435 -9.69 -0.07 11.55
N ASN A 436 -9.36 -1.11 10.78
CA ASN A 436 -9.56 -1.06 9.33
C ASN A 436 -10.95 -1.55 8.91
N ARG A 437 -11.74 -2.13 9.83
CA ARG A 437 -13.09 -2.63 9.52
C ARG A 437 -14.00 -1.52 8.99
N PRO A 438 -14.64 -1.71 7.82
CA PRO A 438 -15.44 -0.68 7.19
C PRO A 438 -16.68 -0.36 8.03
N ALA A 439 -16.98 0.94 8.10
CA ALA A 439 -18.14 1.44 8.80
C ALA A 439 -19.05 2.23 7.85
N TYR A 440 -20.16 1.61 7.47
CA TYR A 440 -21.14 2.18 6.55
C TYR A 440 -22.08 3.16 7.25
N ASP A 441 -22.18 4.38 6.72
CA ASP A 441 -23.11 5.40 7.18
C ASP A 441 -24.34 5.38 6.26
N ALA A 442 -25.47 4.88 6.76
CA ALA A 442 -26.71 4.76 5.98
C ALA A 442 -27.30 6.11 5.54
N ALA A 443 -27.09 7.18 6.32
CA ALA A 443 -27.58 8.52 5.99
C ALA A 443 -26.74 9.15 4.86
N LYS A 444 -25.42 8.99 4.92
CA LYS A 444 -24.50 9.44 3.86
C LYS A 444 -24.41 8.44 2.70
N ARG A 445 -24.93 7.21 2.90
CA ARG A 445 -24.89 6.07 1.99
C ARG A 445 -23.48 5.80 1.45
N ARG A 446 -22.47 5.79 2.32
CA ARG A 446 -21.07 5.48 1.98
C ARG A 446 -20.31 4.99 3.22
N VAL A 447 -19.14 4.38 3.02
CA VAL A 447 -18.23 4.07 4.12
C VAL A 447 -17.58 5.36 4.62
N THR A 448 -17.55 5.57 5.94
CA THR A 448 -17.05 6.82 6.56
C THR A 448 -15.87 6.62 7.51
N ALA A 449 -15.67 5.41 8.00
CA ALA A 449 -14.54 5.01 8.84
C ALA A 449 -14.12 3.58 8.49
N GLY A 450 -12.88 3.22 8.77
CA GLY A 450 -12.27 1.99 8.24
C GLY A 450 -12.29 1.96 6.71
N TYR A 451 -12.01 0.82 6.11
CA TYR A 451 -11.79 0.71 4.68
C TYR A 451 -12.57 -0.46 4.12
N GLY A 452 -13.42 -0.20 3.12
CA GLY A 452 -14.07 -1.25 2.35
C GLY A 452 -13.12 -1.86 1.31
N ILE A 453 -12.09 -1.12 0.91
CA ILE A 453 -11.08 -1.52 -0.07
C ILE A 453 -9.71 -1.07 0.41
N LEU A 454 -8.69 -1.94 0.29
CA LEU A 454 -7.29 -1.58 0.46
C LEU A 454 -6.54 -1.73 -0.86
N GLN A 455 -5.98 -0.61 -1.31
CA GLN A 455 -5.10 -0.50 -2.46
C GLN A 455 -3.65 -0.73 -2.01
N PRO A 456 -2.89 -1.65 -2.60
CA PRO A 456 -1.46 -1.76 -2.35
C PRO A 456 -0.62 -0.75 -3.12
N ARG A 457 0.63 -0.62 -2.70
CA ARG A 457 1.68 0.00 -3.51
C ARG A 457 1.92 -0.85 -4.76
N VAL A 458 1.82 -0.23 -5.93
CA VAL A 458 2.21 -0.85 -7.20
C VAL A 458 3.62 -0.40 -7.54
N ALA A 459 4.54 -1.34 -7.65
CA ALA A 459 5.91 -1.12 -8.09
C ALA A 459 6.13 -1.70 -9.49
N ILE A 460 7.13 -1.16 -10.19
CA ILE A 460 7.47 -1.61 -11.54
C ILE A 460 8.45 -2.79 -11.43
N GLY A 461 8.13 -3.90 -12.10
CA GLY A 461 8.94 -5.10 -12.10
C GLY A 461 10.35 -4.86 -12.67
N LEU A 462 11.37 -5.46 -12.06
CA LEU A 462 12.78 -5.37 -12.48
C LEU A 462 13.03 -5.74 -13.96
N PRO A 463 12.35 -6.73 -14.58
CA PRO A 463 12.57 -7.06 -15.99
C PRO A 463 11.99 -6.03 -16.96
N ALA A 464 11.08 -5.16 -16.52
CA ALA A 464 10.29 -4.30 -17.42
C ALA A 464 11.05 -3.04 -17.88
N THR A 465 11.87 -2.45 -17.01
CA THR A 465 12.55 -1.17 -17.29
C THR A 465 13.67 -1.31 -18.31
N ASN A 466 14.40 -2.43 -18.36
CA ASN A 466 15.48 -2.64 -19.32
C ASN A 466 15.02 -3.09 -20.73
N ARG A 467 13.71 -3.26 -20.96
CA ARG A 467 13.18 -3.71 -22.26
C ARG A 467 13.14 -2.63 -23.34
N SER A 468 13.22 -1.34 -22.99
CA SER A 468 13.29 -0.25 -23.99
C SER A 468 13.87 1.05 -23.44
N ARG A 469 14.36 1.90 -24.36
CA ARG A 469 14.79 3.27 -24.03
C ARG A 469 13.65 4.11 -23.44
N TYR A 470 12.43 3.89 -23.91
CA TYR A 470 11.26 4.61 -23.42
C TYR A 470 10.94 4.23 -21.98
N ALA A 471 10.86 2.92 -21.68
CA ALA A 471 10.63 2.43 -20.32
C ALA A 471 11.76 2.83 -19.36
N ARG A 472 13.02 2.95 -19.82
CA ARG A 472 14.11 3.49 -19.00
C ARG A 472 13.95 4.97 -18.66
N LEU A 473 13.41 5.78 -19.57
CA LEU A 473 13.28 7.22 -19.38
C LEU A 473 12.01 7.58 -18.58
N TYR A 474 10.93 6.81 -18.73
CA TYR A 474 9.61 7.12 -18.17
C TYR A 474 9.09 6.11 -17.14
N GLY A 475 9.72 4.94 -17.01
CA GLY A 475 9.28 3.84 -16.14
C GLY A 475 9.74 3.95 -14.68
N GLY A 476 10.15 5.13 -14.20
CA GLY A 476 10.55 5.35 -12.81
C GLY A 476 11.74 4.50 -12.34
N GLU A 477 11.98 4.48 -11.03
CA GLU A 477 12.99 3.61 -10.41
C GLU A 477 12.45 2.18 -10.27
N PRO A 478 13.04 1.17 -10.95
CA PRO A 478 12.66 -0.22 -10.79
C PRO A 478 13.18 -0.81 -9.47
N GLY A 479 12.43 -1.75 -8.89
CA GLY A 479 12.91 -2.60 -7.80
C GLY A 479 12.31 -2.30 -6.42
N ILE A 480 13.01 -2.80 -5.40
CA ILE A 480 12.65 -2.67 -3.98
C ILE A 480 13.58 -1.62 -3.39
N ASP A 481 13.04 -0.56 -2.81
CA ASP A 481 13.83 0.31 -1.92
C ASP A 481 14.02 -0.44 -0.58
N PRO A 482 15.25 -0.88 -0.24
CA PRO A 482 15.49 -1.63 0.98
C PRO A 482 15.52 -0.73 2.23
N TYR A 483 15.55 0.60 2.07
CA TYR A 483 15.71 1.58 3.13
C TYR A 483 14.39 2.25 3.54
N THR A 484 13.40 2.37 2.64
CA THR A 484 12.04 2.84 2.99
C THR A 484 10.98 1.74 2.94
N ARG A 485 10.43 1.39 4.11
CA ARG A 485 9.34 0.39 4.22
C ARG A 485 7.97 0.92 3.84
N ALA A 486 7.72 2.23 3.91
CA ALA A 486 6.46 2.87 3.56
C ALA A 486 6.71 4.12 2.71
N VAL A 487 5.95 4.26 1.62
CA VAL A 487 5.97 5.47 0.77
C VAL A 487 4.87 6.42 1.20
N SER A 488 5.18 7.72 1.19
CA SER A 488 4.20 8.75 1.48
C SER A 488 3.19 8.89 0.34
N ASP A 489 1.92 8.90 0.71
CA ASP A 489 0.80 9.27 -0.17
C ASP A 489 -0.01 10.33 0.57
N VAL A 490 -0.05 11.54 0.02
CA VAL A 490 -0.68 12.69 0.67
C VAL A 490 -2.15 12.41 1.03
N TYR A 491 -2.86 11.64 0.22
CA TYR A 491 -4.26 11.33 0.50
C TYR A 491 -4.40 10.39 1.70
N GLN A 492 -3.57 9.33 1.77
CA GLN A 492 -3.54 8.45 2.93
C GLN A 492 -2.98 9.13 4.18
N ASP A 493 -1.88 9.86 4.06
CA ASP A 493 -1.15 10.40 5.21
C ASP A 493 -1.87 11.59 5.86
N VAL A 494 -2.46 12.48 5.05
CA VAL A 494 -3.16 13.68 5.56
C VAL A 494 -4.63 13.40 5.88
N PHE A 495 -5.30 12.56 5.07
CA PHE A 495 -6.76 12.37 5.17
C PHE A 495 -7.17 10.97 5.60
N GLY A 496 -6.24 10.01 5.66
CA GLY A 496 -6.54 8.61 5.95
C GLY A 496 -7.38 7.97 4.85
N GLU A 497 -7.28 8.39 3.58
CA GLU A 497 -8.06 7.84 2.47
C GLU A 497 -7.22 7.75 1.19
N GLY A 498 -6.84 6.53 0.77
CA GLY A 498 -6.13 6.28 -0.49
C GLY A 498 -6.99 6.41 -1.74
N SER A 499 -6.42 6.09 -2.91
CA SER A 499 -7.14 6.05 -4.19
C SER A 499 -7.11 4.62 -4.75
N PHE A 500 -8.26 4.05 -5.07
CA PHE A 500 -8.33 2.72 -5.67
C PHE A 500 -8.05 2.81 -7.17
N ILE A 501 -7.13 1.97 -7.65
CA ILE A 501 -6.69 1.91 -9.05
C ILE A 501 -6.98 0.54 -9.68
N GLY A 502 -7.97 -0.19 -9.13
CA GLY A 502 -8.50 -1.43 -9.69
C GLY A 502 -7.78 -2.69 -9.22
N LYS A 503 -6.86 -2.59 -8.27
CA LYS A 503 -6.13 -3.74 -7.71
C LYS A 503 -6.09 -3.64 -6.19
N GLY A 504 -6.31 -4.76 -5.52
CA GLY A 504 -6.31 -4.78 -4.07
C GLY A 504 -7.39 -5.66 -3.48
N ILE A 505 -7.50 -5.61 -2.16
CA ILE A 505 -8.43 -6.43 -1.38
C ILE A 505 -9.65 -5.62 -0.98
N TYR A 506 -10.83 -6.21 -1.00
CA TYR A 506 -12.04 -5.57 -0.50
C TYR A 506 -12.89 -6.53 0.33
N ASP A 507 -13.66 -5.96 1.25
CA ASP A 507 -14.70 -6.65 2.02
C ASP A 507 -15.96 -6.74 1.15
N VAL A 508 -16.39 -7.96 0.86
CA VAL A 508 -17.48 -8.22 -0.10
C VAL A 508 -18.78 -7.57 0.36
N ASP A 509 -19.10 -7.64 1.64
CA ASP A 509 -20.34 -7.07 2.19
C ASP A 509 -20.30 -5.55 2.18
N ALA A 510 -19.19 -4.96 2.61
CA ALA A 510 -19.05 -3.50 2.60
C ALA A 510 -19.01 -2.92 1.18
N PHE A 511 -18.39 -3.64 0.24
CA PHE A 511 -18.34 -3.27 -1.17
C PHE A 511 -19.75 -3.30 -1.78
N GLU A 512 -20.50 -4.40 -1.61
CA GLU A 512 -21.88 -4.52 -2.10
C GLU A 512 -22.82 -3.51 -1.43
N GLN A 513 -22.70 -3.29 -0.13
CA GLN A 513 -23.50 -2.27 0.58
C GLN A 513 -23.23 -0.84 0.08
N ALA A 514 -21.99 -0.56 -0.34
CA ALA A 514 -21.59 0.75 -0.85
C ALA A 514 -21.95 0.97 -2.33
N LEU A 515 -21.92 -0.07 -3.15
CA LEU A 515 -21.92 0.03 -4.62
C LEU A 515 -23.08 -0.68 -5.30
N GLY A 516 -23.71 -1.65 -4.63
CA GLY A 516 -24.79 -2.46 -5.17
C GLY A 516 -25.91 -1.62 -5.76
N GLY A 517 -26.20 -1.87 -7.05
CA GLY A 517 -27.28 -1.20 -7.79
C GLY A 517 -27.18 0.33 -7.81
N ARG A 518 -25.96 0.91 -7.79
CA ARG A 518 -25.78 2.36 -7.66
C ARG A 518 -25.40 3.08 -8.93
N PHE A 519 -24.61 2.45 -9.78
CA PHE A 519 -24.11 3.08 -11.00
C PHE A 519 -24.99 2.72 -12.19
N PRO A 520 -25.26 3.69 -13.08
CA PRO A 520 -25.95 3.41 -14.34
C PRO A 520 -25.11 2.45 -15.20
N GLU A 521 -25.80 1.60 -15.93
CA GLU A 521 -25.17 0.68 -16.88
C GLU A 521 -24.55 1.43 -18.06
N ASN A 522 -23.50 0.86 -18.65
CA ASN A 522 -22.74 1.29 -19.83
C ASN A 522 -22.17 2.72 -19.77
N ARG A 523 -22.08 3.33 -18.58
CA ARG A 523 -21.68 4.74 -18.43
C ARG A 523 -20.29 4.95 -17.84
N VAL A 524 -19.82 4.04 -16.99
CA VAL A 524 -18.62 4.23 -16.15
C VAL A 524 -17.48 3.34 -16.64
N LEU A 525 -16.54 3.92 -17.39
CA LEU A 525 -15.33 3.22 -17.82
C LEU A 525 -14.29 3.12 -16.70
N SER A 526 -13.97 4.24 -16.06
CA SER A 526 -13.02 4.33 -14.93
C SER A 526 -13.76 4.16 -13.60
N HIS A 527 -14.18 2.93 -13.30
CA HIS A 527 -14.93 2.60 -12.09
C HIS A 527 -14.07 2.66 -10.82
N ASP A 528 -12.79 2.28 -10.90
CA ASP A 528 -11.89 2.09 -9.77
C ASP A 528 -11.87 3.28 -8.78
N LEU A 529 -11.56 4.49 -9.27
CA LEU A 529 -11.50 5.68 -8.41
C LEU A 529 -12.85 5.94 -7.74
N LEU A 530 -13.94 5.80 -8.49
CA LEU A 530 -15.28 6.06 -8.00
C LEU A 530 -15.65 5.04 -6.91
N GLU A 531 -15.39 3.76 -7.14
CA GLU A 531 -15.63 2.69 -6.17
C GLU A 531 -14.88 2.94 -4.85
N GLY A 532 -13.61 3.33 -4.94
CA GLY A 532 -12.81 3.73 -3.78
C GLY A 532 -13.38 4.94 -3.02
N CYS A 533 -14.05 5.87 -3.70
CA CYS A 533 -14.69 7.02 -3.05
C CYS A 533 -15.96 6.63 -2.25
N TYR A 534 -16.66 5.56 -2.64
CA TYR A 534 -17.87 5.08 -1.96
C TYR A 534 -17.57 4.08 -0.85
N ALA A 535 -16.67 3.12 -1.14
CA ALA A 535 -16.25 2.08 -0.21
C ALA A 535 -15.13 2.56 0.74
N ARG A 536 -14.61 3.77 0.54
CA ARG A 536 -13.47 4.36 1.27
C ARG A 536 -12.21 3.51 1.12
N ALA A 537 -11.40 3.84 0.12
CA ALA A 537 -10.11 3.18 -0.11
C ALA A 537 -9.07 3.58 0.94
N GLY A 538 -8.29 2.60 1.42
CA GLY A 538 -7.06 2.80 2.20
C GLY A 538 -5.84 2.38 1.39
N LEU A 539 -4.69 3.02 1.63
CA LEU A 539 -3.42 2.62 1.02
C LEU A 539 -2.64 1.70 1.95
N LEU A 540 -2.27 0.53 1.43
CA LEU A 540 -1.34 -0.41 2.03
C LEU A 540 0.08 -0.10 1.52
N SER A 541 0.71 0.88 2.16
CA SER A 541 1.96 1.51 1.70
C SER A 541 3.20 0.61 1.73
N ASP A 542 3.15 -0.45 2.52
CA ASP A 542 4.27 -1.35 2.85
C ASP A 542 4.11 -2.76 2.25
N VAL A 543 3.05 -2.99 1.47
CA VAL A 543 2.87 -4.24 0.70
C VAL A 543 2.84 -3.92 -0.78
N HIS A 544 3.72 -4.58 -1.52
CA HIS A 544 3.91 -4.33 -2.95
C HIS A 544 3.16 -5.35 -3.80
N LEU A 545 2.60 -4.86 -4.91
CA LEU A 545 2.34 -5.66 -6.11
C LEU A 545 3.26 -5.18 -7.22
N TYR A 546 3.62 -6.08 -8.14
CA TYR A 546 4.46 -5.71 -9.28
C TYR A 546 3.68 -5.73 -10.59
N GLU A 547 3.92 -4.71 -11.41
CA GLU A 547 3.38 -4.57 -12.76
C GLU A 547 4.48 -4.26 -13.78
N ASP A 548 4.17 -4.55 -15.04
CA ASP A 548 5.00 -4.15 -16.18
C ASP A 548 4.65 -2.71 -16.62
N TYR A 549 5.68 -1.94 -17.01
CA TYR A 549 5.51 -0.61 -17.58
C TYR A 549 5.40 -0.66 -19.12
N PRO A 550 4.59 0.20 -19.78
CA PRO A 550 4.52 0.24 -21.23
C PRO A 550 5.88 0.40 -21.91
N ILE A 551 6.20 -0.51 -22.84
CA ILE A 551 7.50 -0.55 -23.53
C ILE A 551 7.61 0.52 -24.64
N ARG A 552 6.48 1.08 -25.11
CA ARG A 552 6.44 2.05 -26.22
C ARG A 552 5.56 3.24 -25.88
N TYR A 553 5.94 4.41 -26.39
CA TYR A 553 5.17 5.65 -26.23
C TYR A 553 3.73 5.52 -26.74
N SER A 554 3.51 4.86 -27.89
CA SER A 554 2.17 4.66 -28.44
C SER A 554 1.25 3.84 -27.51
N ALA A 555 1.81 2.87 -26.79
CA ALA A 555 1.08 2.08 -25.81
C ALA A 555 0.73 2.90 -24.55
N ASP A 556 1.67 3.73 -24.06
CA ASP A 556 1.41 4.66 -22.95
C ASP A 556 0.32 5.70 -23.31
N VAL A 557 0.43 6.35 -24.48
CA VAL A 557 -0.58 7.32 -24.95
C VAL A 557 -1.96 6.67 -25.10
N SER A 558 -2.03 5.46 -25.66
CA SER A 558 -3.30 4.74 -25.80
C SER A 558 -3.92 4.38 -24.44
N ARG A 559 -3.08 4.04 -23.44
CA ARG A 559 -3.51 3.80 -22.05
C ARG A 559 -4.03 5.09 -21.41
N ARG A 560 -3.27 6.19 -21.48
CA ARG A 560 -3.66 7.51 -20.95
C ARG A 560 -4.93 8.04 -21.58
N TYR A 561 -5.08 7.91 -22.90
CA TYR A 561 -6.29 8.34 -23.61
C TYR A 561 -7.54 7.64 -23.07
N ARG A 562 -7.44 6.32 -22.84
CA ARG A 562 -8.53 5.54 -22.22
C ARG A 562 -8.89 6.05 -20.83
N TRP A 563 -7.88 6.34 -20.01
CA TRP A 563 -8.06 6.85 -18.65
C TRP A 563 -8.69 8.24 -18.65
N ILE A 564 -8.16 9.17 -19.44
CA ILE A 564 -8.71 10.53 -19.59
C ILE A 564 -10.18 10.47 -20.00
N ARG A 565 -10.51 9.68 -21.03
CA ARG A 565 -11.91 9.50 -21.45
C ARG A 565 -12.80 8.99 -20.31
N GLY A 566 -12.32 8.02 -19.55
CA GLY A 566 -13.05 7.49 -18.40
C GLY A 566 -13.19 8.49 -17.26
N ASP A 567 -12.17 9.31 -16.98
CA ASP A 567 -12.24 10.38 -15.99
C ASP A 567 -13.30 11.42 -16.38
N TRP A 568 -13.34 11.84 -17.66
CA TRP A 568 -14.35 12.79 -18.15
C TRP A 568 -15.78 12.25 -18.09
N GLN A 569 -16.00 10.93 -18.15
CA GLN A 569 -17.33 10.33 -17.90
C GLN A 569 -17.77 10.52 -16.44
N LEU A 570 -16.83 10.63 -15.50
CA LEU A 570 -17.11 10.84 -14.08
C LEU A 570 -17.46 12.30 -13.73
N ALA A 571 -17.34 13.25 -14.66
CA ALA A 571 -17.63 14.67 -14.39
C ALA A 571 -19.05 14.92 -13.80
N GLY A 572 -20.00 14.02 -14.09
CA GLY A 572 -21.34 14.04 -13.49
C GLY A 572 -21.34 13.93 -11.95
N TRP A 573 -20.32 13.27 -11.38
CA TRP A 573 -20.14 13.10 -9.93
C TRP A 573 -19.52 14.31 -9.22
N LEU A 574 -19.19 15.38 -9.95
CA LEU A 574 -18.84 16.69 -9.37
C LEU A 574 -20.08 17.56 -9.09
N ARG A 575 -21.26 17.17 -9.60
CA ARG A 575 -22.51 17.93 -9.42
C ARG A 575 -23.14 17.62 -8.07
N ARG A 576 -24.04 18.52 -7.61
CA ARG A 576 -24.83 18.31 -6.37
C ARG A 576 -25.75 17.09 -6.42
N ARG A 577 -26.19 16.69 -7.63
CA ARG A 577 -26.94 15.46 -7.88
C ARG A 577 -26.20 14.61 -8.91
N VAL A 578 -26.01 13.34 -8.60
CA VAL A 578 -25.23 12.38 -9.39
C VAL A 578 -26.17 11.37 -10.07
N PRO A 579 -25.73 10.76 -11.18
CA PRO A 579 -26.44 9.63 -11.77
C PRO A 579 -26.59 8.49 -10.75
N GLY A 580 -27.81 7.96 -10.62
CA GLY A 580 -28.09 6.69 -9.93
C GLY A 580 -28.27 5.55 -10.94
N ALA A 581 -28.51 4.35 -10.44
CA ALA A 581 -28.90 3.23 -11.30
C ALA A 581 -30.27 3.47 -11.93
N THR A 582 -30.41 2.98 -13.14
CA THR A 582 -31.65 3.04 -13.92
C THR A 582 -32.62 2.01 -13.35
N VAL A 583 -33.82 2.45 -12.93
CA VAL A 583 -34.95 1.55 -12.64
C VAL A 583 -36.06 1.93 -13.62
N GLY A 584 -36.26 1.11 -14.65
CA GLY A 584 -37.17 1.43 -15.76
C GLY A 584 -36.60 2.48 -16.73
N ALA A 585 -37.46 3.34 -17.27
CA ALA A 585 -37.08 4.34 -18.29
C ALA A 585 -36.51 5.65 -17.72
N ASP A 586 -36.55 5.87 -16.41
CA ASP A 586 -36.16 7.13 -15.78
C ASP A 586 -34.77 7.07 -15.14
N ASN A 587 -33.89 7.99 -15.58
CA ASN A 587 -32.58 8.23 -14.96
C ASN A 587 -32.76 8.90 -13.59
N MET A 588 -32.84 8.10 -12.52
CA MET A 588 -32.90 8.64 -11.17
C MET A 588 -31.60 9.36 -10.80
N ARG A 589 -31.70 10.66 -10.49
CA ARG A 589 -30.60 11.44 -9.92
C ARG A 589 -30.69 11.48 -8.41
N GLN A 590 -29.62 11.08 -7.73
CA GLN A 590 -29.53 11.11 -6.27
C GLN A 590 -28.65 12.26 -5.78
N LYS A 591 -28.87 12.72 -4.54
CA LYS A 591 -27.96 13.70 -3.89
C LYS A 591 -26.55 13.12 -3.87
N ASN A 592 -25.55 13.94 -4.18
CA ASN A 592 -24.16 13.50 -4.22
C ASN A 592 -23.71 13.02 -2.83
N PRO A 593 -23.42 11.73 -2.67
CA PRO A 593 -22.98 11.17 -1.40
C PRO A 593 -21.47 11.24 -1.24
N LEU A 594 -20.70 11.75 -2.21
CA LEU A 594 -19.24 11.80 -2.17
C LEU A 594 -18.74 12.84 -1.17
N SER A 595 -17.54 12.61 -0.61
CA SER A 595 -16.91 13.57 0.28
C SER A 595 -16.31 14.73 -0.52
N MET A 596 -15.99 15.84 0.15
CA MET A 596 -15.29 16.95 -0.51
C MET A 596 -13.94 16.50 -1.06
N LEU A 597 -13.23 15.61 -0.35
CA LEU A 597 -11.98 15.03 -0.80
C LEU A 597 -12.18 14.14 -2.03
N SER A 598 -13.20 13.29 -2.04
CA SER A 598 -13.53 12.43 -3.18
C SER A 598 -13.89 13.26 -4.42
N GLN A 599 -14.64 14.35 -4.26
CA GLN A 599 -14.92 15.30 -5.34
C GLN A 599 -13.65 16.00 -5.83
N TRP A 600 -12.74 16.35 -4.92
CA TRP A 600 -11.43 16.89 -5.29
C TRP A 600 -10.61 15.89 -6.12
N LYS A 601 -10.54 14.61 -5.71
CA LYS A 601 -9.83 13.56 -6.48
C LYS A 601 -10.35 13.47 -7.92
N LEU A 602 -11.68 13.49 -8.09
CA LEU A 602 -12.32 13.50 -9.42
C LEU A 602 -11.98 14.78 -10.21
N PHE A 603 -12.05 15.94 -9.57
CA PHE A 603 -11.73 17.22 -10.20
C PHE A 603 -10.26 17.31 -10.61
N ASP A 604 -9.35 16.85 -9.76
CA ASP A 604 -7.92 16.86 -10.03
C ASP A 604 -7.55 15.97 -11.22
N ASN A 605 -8.21 14.82 -11.41
CA ASN A 605 -8.04 14.01 -12.62
C ASN A 605 -8.41 14.78 -13.90
N LEU A 606 -9.57 15.47 -13.89
CA LEU A 606 -9.99 16.29 -15.03
C LEU A 606 -9.01 17.43 -15.29
N ARG A 607 -8.63 18.17 -14.24
CA ARG A 607 -7.65 19.24 -14.29
C ARG A 607 -6.33 18.75 -14.88
N ARG A 608 -5.80 17.64 -14.36
CA ARG A 608 -4.53 17.02 -14.79
C ARG A 608 -4.55 16.64 -16.27
N SER A 609 -5.70 16.21 -16.80
CA SER A 609 -5.85 15.92 -18.23
C SER A 609 -5.69 17.16 -19.13
N LEU A 610 -5.97 18.36 -18.61
CA LEU A 610 -5.88 19.63 -19.33
C LEU A 610 -4.51 20.32 -19.21
N VAL A 611 -3.72 19.98 -18.18
CA VAL A 611 -2.42 20.62 -17.90
C VAL A 611 -1.46 20.55 -19.09
N PRO A 612 -1.24 19.41 -19.78
CA PRO A 612 -0.32 19.36 -20.91
C PRO A 612 -0.72 20.34 -22.03
N ALA A 613 -2.01 20.38 -22.37
CA ALA A 613 -2.53 21.31 -23.38
C ALA A 613 -2.36 22.77 -22.93
N ALA A 614 -2.64 23.08 -21.65
CA ALA A 614 -2.46 24.41 -21.10
C ALA A 614 -0.99 24.86 -21.15
N LEU A 615 -0.05 24.00 -20.77
CA LEU A 615 1.39 24.32 -20.84
C LEU A 615 1.86 24.54 -22.29
N THR A 616 1.41 23.71 -23.23
CA THR A 616 1.72 23.92 -24.66
C THR A 616 1.14 25.24 -25.18
N LEU A 617 -0.11 25.55 -24.85
CA LEU A 617 -0.74 26.82 -25.24
C LEU A 617 -0.06 28.02 -24.59
N LEU A 618 0.39 27.90 -23.34
CA LEU A 618 1.14 28.94 -22.63
C LEU A 618 2.47 29.23 -23.34
N LEU A 619 3.20 28.19 -23.74
CA LEU A 619 4.45 28.33 -24.49
C LEU A 619 4.22 28.97 -25.86
N LEU A 620 3.25 28.47 -26.63
CA LEU A 620 2.93 29.02 -27.95
C LEU A 620 2.50 30.49 -27.87
N SER A 621 1.65 30.83 -26.90
CA SER A 621 1.22 32.21 -26.65
C SER A 621 2.39 33.09 -26.22
N GLY A 622 3.27 32.57 -25.35
CA GLY A 622 4.50 33.21 -24.92
C GLY A 622 5.50 33.48 -26.05
N TRP A 623 5.56 32.63 -27.07
CA TRP A 623 6.48 32.81 -28.19
C TRP A 623 5.94 33.69 -29.31
N THR A 624 4.62 33.78 -29.44
CA THR A 624 3.98 34.42 -30.61
C THR A 624 3.20 35.68 -30.28
N LEU A 625 2.56 35.75 -29.11
CA LEU A 625 1.60 36.81 -28.76
C LEU A 625 2.06 37.68 -27.58
N LEU A 626 2.98 37.21 -26.75
CA LEU A 626 3.32 37.83 -25.47
C LEU A 626 4.82 38.08 -25.33
N ALA A 627 5.21 39.31 -25.01
CA ALA A 627 6.59 39.65 -24.70
C ALA A 627 6.80 39.80 -23.18
N PRO A 628 7.98 39.45 -22.64
CA PRO A 628 9.09 38.78 -23.32
C PRO A 628 8.93 37.24 -23.31
N ALA A 629 9.30 36.59 -24.42
CA ALA A 629 9.09 35.14 -24.62
C ALA A 629 9.81 34.25 -23.60
N TRP A 630 10.96 34.68 -23.08
CA TRP A 630 11.73 33.90 -22.10
C TRP A 630 10.98 33.71 -20.78
N LEU A 631 10.13 34.67 -20.38
CA LEU A 631 9.37 34.61 -19.12
C LEU A 631 8.38 33.44 -19.13
N TRP A 632 7.67 33.27 -20.25
CA TRP A 632 6.68 32.20 -20.42
C TRP A 632 7.33 30.83 -20.52
N THR A 633 8.49 30.75 -21.18
CA THR A 633 9.33 29.54 -21.20
C THR A 633 9.77 29.18 -19.78
N LEU A 634 10.27 30.16 -19.01
CA LEU A 634 10.69 29.95 -17.63
C LEU A 634 9.53 29.50 -16.74
N ALA A 635 8.34 30.10 -16.90
CA ALA A 635 7.15 29.72 -16.14
C ALA A 635 6.71 28.27 -16.41
N ALA A 636 6.74 27.83 -17.68
CA ALA A 636 6.43 26.46 -18.05
C ALA A 636 7.47 25.47 -17.50
N ILE A 637 8.76 25.81 -17.61
CA ILE A 637 9.85 24.98 -17.06
C ILE A 637 9.77 24.90 -15.54
N ALA A 638 9.56 26.01 -14.85
CA ALA A 638 9.41 26.04 -13.39
C ALA A 638 8.22 25.18 -12.94
N THR A 639 7.11 25.17 -13.68
CA THR A 639 5.97 24.32 -13.37
C THR A 639 6.31 22.82 -13.43
N LEU A 640 7.25 22.43 -14.30
CA LEU A 640 7.66 21.04 -14.50
C LEU A 640 8.83 20.60 -13.63
N LEU A 641 9.77 21.49 -13.32
CA LEU A 641 11.06 21.16 -12.69
C LEU A 641 11.25 21.72 -11.28
N LEU A 642 10.46 22.71 -10.86
CA LEU A 642 10.55 23.23 -9.49
C LEU A 642 10.03 22.24 -8.44
N PRO A 643 8.98 21.43 -8.71
CA PRO A 643 8.63 20.34 -7.82
C PRO A 643 9.78 19.31 -7.75
N PRO A 644 10.13 18.82 -6.55
CA PRO A 644 11.24 17.90 -6.33
C PRO A 644 10.94 16.44 -6.70
#